data_AF-A0AAD5DRQ4-F1
#
_entry.id   AF-A0AAD5DRQ4-F1
#
_cell.length_a   1.000
_cell.length_b   1.000
_cell.length_c   1.000
_cell.angle_alpha   90.00
_cell.angle_beta   90.00
_cell.angle_gamma   90.00
#
_symmetry.space_group_name_H-M   'P 1'
#
loop_
_entity.id
_entity.type
_entity.pdbx_description
1 polymer ?
#
loop_
_entity_poly.entity_id
_entity_poly.type
_entity_poly.pdbx_seq_one_letter_code
_entity_poly.pdbx_strand_id
1 'polypeptide(L)'
;MTATQPWYEAPLEAEEEKKVTALAAAVATAVNESAALRAFCTRGTYIRYLRARHWSVKKAAKMLLETLRWRSEYKPEALDYEAIKHEGARGKLFVLDHPDNDGRPVVIMRPRLEAVYSGDSDERVKWLVYTLEQASRIADASAGKPSRPLPAWAGLHGSWEQSDGKMTWLIDFVGYTRANSPPIKVSLQVLHILQNHFPERLGRAVSYKPPMLFNILWRAVSPFVDPHTRDKLVFLSPSSPPEALAKHFDPQHIDDSLGGQIPVAQLWQQDKYAQRMKVLDAEAAAALAAAAAAEPLPVGKISGDPHLPADSALSLDEESEVASAESRRPTAEEEALNAQFEKNVVIMPGSPPLQRSSPVRRGAVAARSSAAAMNGAGSSGVQELKLEPGHELRMEVDWGKQVHLQLLEGEAEVFGTALDLRERVAIGGQKVAVYSWRGCTLQLEGEPDLMYTSDETPMSQYLNIHDGLDARRQDARKDRKEGPRTFVVGPTDVGKSTLCKILLNYAVRAGWTPTFADMDIGQGSITVPGCIAATPVEAPIDIEDGLPTDAPLVYYTGTPSPSDNPALYRHLVERLAAVLDLRAQSDPQVRASGMILNSMGWIVELGYELLKHTIETLKCDVVLVVGDERLYSQLSGELKRSAPSIQVLKLPRSGGVVVRSRELRQAARKVRVEEYFYGNRKELSPASQTARFEDLQVYRVGGGPRAPSSALPIGATSVADPLKLTRVTNPQELLYTLLAVSHAPQPELLLSVNVAGFIYVQDVDAAKGTITYLAPCAGPLPSSLLLAGAFKTYLD
;
A
#
# COMPACT_ATOMS: atom_id res chain seq x y z
N MET A 1 16.96 -10.01 49.84
CA MET A 1 15.98 -9.58 48.83
C MET A 1 15.82 -10.72 47.84
N THR A 2 14.68 -11.39 47.85
CA THR A 2 14.34 -12.48 46.93
C THR A 2 14.24 -11.92 45.52
N ALA A 3 15.02 -12.47 44.57
CA ALA A 3 14.98 -12.08 43.17
C ALA A 3 13.55 -12.18 42.64
N THR A 4 12.99 -11.06 42.17
CA THR A 4 11.64 -11.04 41.58
C THR A 4 11.75 -11.59 40.16
N GLN A 5 11.15 -12.74 39.85
CA GLN A 5 11.14 -13.26 38.48
C GLN A 5 10.65 -12.18 37.49
N PRO A 6 11.13 -12.18 36.22
CA PRO A 6 10.60 -11.30 35.17
C PRO A 6 9.07 -11.37 35.18
N TRP A 7 8.33 -10.28 34.89
CA TRP A 7 6.86 -10.34 34.96
C TRP A 7 6.25 -11.42 34.03
N TYR A 8 6.95 -11.78 32.95
CA TYR A 8 6.58 -12.84 32.02
C TYR A 8 7.12 -14.23 32.44
N GLU A 9 7.88 -14.31 33.51
CA GLU A 9 8.33 -15.55 34.15
C GLU A 9 7.79 -15.70 35.58
N ALA A 10 6.94 -14.76 36.03
CA ALA A 10 6.10 -14.95 37.20
C ALA A 10 5.35 -16.29 37.07
N PRO A 11 5.09 -17.01 38.19
CA PRO A 11 4.41 -18.30 38.14
C PRO A 11 3.10 -18.16 37.37
N LEU A 12 3.04 -18.78 36.20
CA LEU A 12 1.83 -18.82 35.40
C LEU A 12 0.88 -19.84 36.05
N GLU A 13 -0.41 -19.56 35.97
CA GLU A 13 -1.40 -20.58 36.31
C GLU A 13 -1.23 -21.79 35.37
N ALA A 14 -1.59 -23.00 35.82
CA ALA A 14 -1.46 -24.21 35.00
C ALA A 14 -2.14 -24.06 33.63
N GLU A 15 -3.23 -23.28 33.56
CA GLU A 15 -3.96 -22.98 32.33
C GLU A 15 -3.22 -21.98 31.41
N GLU A 16 -2.50 -21.02 31.97
CA GLU A 16 -1.65 -20.11 31.21
C GLU A 16 -0.43 -20.83 30.63
N GLU A 17 0.18 -21.77 31.37
CA GLU A 17 1.32 -22.57 30.88
C GLU A 17 0.90 -23.48 29.71
N LYS A 18 -0.31 -24.06 29.76
CA LYS A 18 -0.89 -24.78 28.62
C LYS A 18 -1.02 -23.89 27.39
N LYS A 19 -1.45 -22.63 27.56
CA LYS A 19 -1.61 -21.68 26.45
C LYS A 19 -0.27 -21.26 25.84
N VAL A 20 0.79 -21.14 26.64
CA VAL A 20 2.16 -20.92 26.14
C VAL A 20 2.59 -22.10 25.26
N THR A 21 2.39 -23.32 25.74
CA THR A 21 2.72 -24.54 24.99
C THR A 21 1.90 -24.65 23.71
N ALA A 22 0.60 -24.37 23.77
CA ALA A 22 -0.30 -24.38 22.62
C ALA A 22 0.08 -23.34 21.57
N LEU A 23 0.45 -22.11 21.99
CA LEU A 23 0.93 -21.09 21.07
C LEU A 23 2.24 -21.50 20.39
N ALA A 24 3.20 -22.01 21.16
CA ALA A 24 4.48 -22.47 20.63
C ALA A 24 4.29 -23.58 19.58
N ALA A 25 3.40 -24.54 19.85
CA ALA A 25 3.05 -25.58 18.88
C ALA A 25 2.35 -25.02 17.64
N ALA A 26 1.42 -24.08 17.80
CA ALA A 26 0.64 -23.49 16.71
C ALA A 26 1.50 -22.71 15.70
N VAL A 27 2.62 -22.13 16.14
CA VAL A 27 3.54 -21.38 15.26
C VAL A 27 4.82 -22.15 14.91
N ALA A 28 5.00 -23.37 15.42
CA ALA A 28 6.24 -24.14 15.30
C ALA A 28 6.71 -24.30 13.85
N THR A 29 5.79 -24.52 12.90
CA THR A 29 6.10 -24.63 11.47
C THR A 29 6.80 -23.38 10.95
N ALA A 30 6.23 -22.20 11.21
CA ALA A 30 6.81 -20.92 10.78
C ALA A 30 8.12 -20.62 11.54
N VAL A 31 8.16 -20.90 12.84
CA VAL A 31 9.36 -20.70 13.66
C VAL A 31 10.53 -21.53 13.15
N ASN A 32 10.28 -22.76 12.69
CA ASN A 32 11.31 -23.67 12.17
C ASN A 32 11.84 -23.30 10.77
N GLU A 33 11.27 -22.29 10.08
CA GLU A 33 11.73 -21.87 8.76
C GLU A 33 13.16 -21.28 8.78
N SER A 34 13.61 -20.71 9.92
CA SER A 34 14.97 -20.20 10.04
C SER A 34 15.51 -20.19 11.47
N ALA A 35 16.83 -20.18 11.62
CA ALA A 35 17.49 -20.02 12.91
C ALA A 35 17.17 -18.66 13.57
N ALA A 36 16.95 -17.61 12.79
CA ALA A 36 16.61 -16.28 13.29
C ALA A 36 15.23 -16.24 13.94
N LEU A 37 14.25 -16.92 13.34
CA LEU A 37 12.91 -17.03 13.91
C LEU A 37 12.90 -17.88 15.19
N ARG A 38 13.68 -18.96 15.21
CA ARG A 38 13.90 -19.77 16.43
C ARG A 38 14.55 -18.94 17.55
N ALA A 39 15.57 -18.14 17.23
CA ALA A 39 16.21 -17.25 18.20
C ALA A 39 15.24 -16.20 18.76
N PHE A 40 14.35 -15.68 17.93
CA PHE A 40 13.35 -14.69 18.33
C PHE A 40 12.22 -15.29 19.20
N CYS A 41 11.77 -16.49 18.90
CA CYS A 41 10.63 -17.15 19.55
C CYS A 41 10.99 -17.84 20.88
N THR A 42 11.36 -17.01 21.86
CA THR A 42 11.60 -17.44 23.24
C THR A 42 10.30 -17.63 24.03
N ARG A 43 10.36 -18.27 25.21
CA ARG A 43 9.24 -18.34 26.15
C ARG A 43 8.66 -16.95 26.47
N GLY A 44 9.53 -15.96 26.69
CA GLY A 44 9.12 -14.58 26.91
C GLY A 44 8.36 -13.99 25.72
N THR A 45 8.77 -14.33 24.49
CA THR A 45 8.06 -13.92 23.27
C THR A 45 6.63 -14.46 23.25
N TYR A 46 6.42 -15.76 23.48
CA TYR A 46 5.07 -16.33 23.51
C TYR A 46 4.16 -15.67 24.55
N ILE A 47 4.70 -15.38 25.73
CA ILE A 47 3.93 -14.76 26.82
C ILE A 47 3.57 -13.30 26.50
N ARG A 48 4.48 -12.51 25.92
CA ARG A 48 4.18 -11.14 25.47
C ARG A 48 3.03 -11.12 24.46
N TYR A 49 3.05 -12.03 23.50
CA TYR A 49 2.00 -12.14 22.48
C TYR A 49 0.67 -12.63 23.05
N LEU A 50 0.70 -13.59 23.99
CA LEU A 50 -0.50 -14.01 24.70
C LEU A 50 -1.12 -12.87 25.50
N ARG A 51 -0.34 -12.14 26.30
CA ARG A 51 -0.86 -11.04 27.11
C ARG A 51 -1.40 -9.88 26.25
N ALA A 52 -0.70 -9.52 25.18
CA ALA A 52 -1.17 -8.52 24.21
C ALA A 52 -2.50 -8.88 23.53
N ARG A 53 -2.91 -10.16 23.62
CA ARG A 53 -4.16 -10.69 23.08
C ARG A 53 -5.02 -11.36 24.15
N HIS A 54 -4.90 -10.90 25.40
CA HIS A 54 -5.69 -11.35 26.54
C HIS A 54 -5.73 -12.89 26.70
N TRP A 55 -4.57 -13.52 26.55
CA TRP A 55 -4.36 -14.97 26.63
C TRP A 55 -5.17 -15.79 25.62
N SER A 56 -5.60 -15.18 24.51
CA SER A 56 -6.22 -15.91 23.39
C SER A 56 -5.15 -16.51 22.49
N VAL A 57 -4.98 -17.84 22.52
CA VAL A 57 -4.01 -18.57 21.69
C VAL A 57 -4.22 -18.28 20.20
N LYS A 58 -5.47 -18.33 19.71
CA LYS A 58 -5.80 -18.05 18.28
C LYS A 58 -5.38 -16.64 17.86
N LYS A 59 -5.72 -15.62 18.66
CA LYS A 59 -5.37 -14.22 18.35
C LYS A 59 -3.86 -13.95 18.49
N ALA A 60 -3.22 -14.54 19.50
CA ALA A 60 -1.79 -14.45 19.70
C ALA A 60 -1.00 -15.14 18.59
N ALA A 61 -1.45 -16.32 18.13
CA ALA A 61 -0.86 -17.05 17.02
C ALA A 61 -0.94 -16.24 15.73
N LYS A 62 -2.11 -15.65 15.42
CA LYS A 62 -2.27 -14.76 14.26
C LYS A 62 -1.26 -13.61 14.29
N MET A 63 -1.20 -12.87 15.39
CA MET A 63 -0.28 -11.73 15.54
C MET A 63 1.20 -12.16 15.48
N LEU A 64 1.55 -13.29 16.09
CA LEU A 64 2.92 -13.80 16.09
C LEU A 64 3.34 -14.27 14.69
N LEU A 65 2.46 -14.95 13.95
CA LEU A 65 2.73 -15.35 12.57
C LEU A 65 2.93 -14.14 11.64
N GLU A 66 2.15 -13.06 11.83
CA GLU A 66 2.36 -11.79 11.12
C GLU A 66 3.74 -11.19 11.42
N THR A 67 4.17 -11.20 12.68
CA THR A 67 5.53 -10.76 13.04
C THR A 67 6.61 -11.69 12.48
N LEU A 68 6.43 -13.00 12.52
CA LEU A 68 7.39 -13.95 11.96
C LEU A 68 7.57 -13.74 10.45
N ARG A 69 6.47 -13.53 9.72
CA ARG A 69 6.53 -13.15 8.30
C ARG A 69 7.28 -11.83 8.10
N TRP A 70 6.96 -10.80 8.87
CA TRP A 70 7.67 -9.52 8.79
C TRP A 70 9.16 -9.67 9.08
N ARG A 71 9.55 -10.49 10.07
CA ARG A 71 10.97 -10.76 10.36
C ARG A 71 11.66 -11.52 9.22
N SER A 72 10.99 -12.46 8.56
CA SER A 72 11.53 -13.15 7.38
C SER A 72 11.78 -12.21 6.20
N GLU A 73 10.91 -11.23 6.00
CA GLU A 73 11.01 -10.25 4.90
C GLU A 73 12.00 -9.12 5.22
N TYR A 74 11.86 -8.49 6.39
CA TYR A 74 12.61 -7.30 6.82
C TYR A 74 13.98 -7.62 7.41
N LYS A 75 14.14 -8.81 8.00
CA LYS A 75 15.37 -9.31 8.64
C LYS A 75 15.99 -8.35 9.66
N PRO A 76 15.28 -7.99 10.75
CA PRO A 76 15.84 -7.11 11.79
C PRO A 76 17.17 -7.59 12.37
N GLU A 77 17.38 -8.90 12.42
CA GLU A 77 18.61 -9.54 12.90
C GLU A 77 19.81 -9.34 11.97
N ALA A 78 19.59 -8.98 10.71
CA ALA A 78 20.64 -8.70 9.74
C ALA A 78 21.06 -7.22 9.73
N LEU A 79 20.41 -6.38 10.53
CA LEU A 79 20.80 -4.98 10.67
C LEU A 79 22.12 -4.88 11.45
N ASP A 80 23.13 -4.32 10.80
CA ASP A 80 24.48 -4.14 11.33
C ASP A 80 24.74 -2.65 11.63
N TYR A 81 25.37 -2.37 12.78
CA TYR A 81 25.69 -1.00 13.19
C TYR A 81 26.51 -0.23 12.15
N GLU A 82 27.56 -0.83 11.58
CA GLU A 82 28.46 -0.14 10.66
C GLU A 82 27.73 0.32 9.39
N ALA A 83 26.76 -0.45 8.93
CA ALA A 83 25.94 -0.12 7.76
C ALA A 83 24.98 1.07 7.97
N ILE A 84 24.57 1.37 9.21
CA ILE A 84 23.51 2.36 9.49
C ILE A 84 23.90 3.45 10.50
N LYS A 85 25.15 3.45 11.00
CA LYS A 85 25.62 4.40 12.03
C LYS A 85 25.54 5.87 11.63
N HIS A 86 25.52 6.20 10.33
CA HIS A 86 25.43 7.59 9.86
C HIS A 86 24.11 8.23 10.27
N GLU A 87 23.02 7.45 10.31
CA GLU A 87 21.72 7.92 10.81
C GLU A 87 21.76 8.24 12.31
N GLY A 88 22.57 7.50 13.07
CA GLY A 88 22.75 7.65 14.52
C GLY A 88 23.77 8.71 14.95
N ALA A 89 24.63 9.20 14.05
CA ALA A 89 25.88 9.90 14.37
C ALA A 89 25.76 11.10 15.34
N ARG A 90 24.59 11.77 15.38
CA ARG A 90 24.34 12.96 16.22
C ARG A 90 23.56 12.66 17.50
N GLY A 91 23.27 11.40 17.82
CA GLY A 91 22.53 11.03 19.03
C GLY A 91 21.05 11.42 18.98
N LYS A 92 20.42 11.32 17.79
CA LYS A 92 18.99 11.61 17.61
C LYS A 92 18.08 10.54 18.22
N LEU A 93 18.55 9.30 18.21
CA LEU A 93 17.86 8.13 18.74
C LEU A 93 18.93 7.11 19.16
N PHE A 94 18.96 6.71 20.42
CA PHE A 94 19.96 5.75 20.92
C PHE A 94 19.53 5.12 22.26
N VAL A 95 20.19 4.04 22.67
CA VAL A 95 20.00 3.43 23.99
C VAL A 95 20.98 4.01 25.00
N LEU A 96 20.51 4.52 26.13
CA LEU A 96 21.35 5.07 27.20
C LEU A 96 22.27 3.98 27.79
N ASP A 97 23.40 4.40 28.36
CA ASP A 97 24.35 3.50 29.05
C ASP A 97 23.79 3.00 30.40
N HIS A 98 22.89 3.77 31.01
CA HIS A 98 22.28 3.49 32.29
C HIS A 98 20.78 3.22 32.17
N PRO A 99 20.22 2.35 33.04
CA PRO A 99 18.78 2.11 33.09
C PRO A 99 18.01 3.31 33.69
N ASP A 100 16.68 3.23 33.59
CA ASP A 100 15.80 4.04 34.44
C ASP A 100 15.82 3.53 35.90
N ASN A 101 15.14 4.23 36.81
CA ASN A 101 15.06 3.86 38.22
C ASN A 101 14.32 2.52 38.46
N ASP A 102 13.67 1.94 37.45
CA ASP A 102 13.03 0.62 37.49
C ASP A 102 13.91 -0.47 36.82
N GLY A 103 15.18 -0.17 36.52
CA GLY A 103 16.13 -1.10 35.90
C GLY A 103 15.91 -1.34 34.40
N ARG A 104 15.04 -0.58 33.72
CA ARG A 104 14.73 -0.76 32.29
C ARG A 104 15.74 -0.04 31.39
N PRO A 105 16.15 -0.63 30.25
CA PRO A 105 16.92 0.12 29.25
C PRO A 105 16.13 1.33 28.75
N VAL A 106 16.83 2.45 28.60
CA VAL A 106 16.25 3.74 28.19
C VAL A 106 16.57 4.02 26.74
N VAL A 107 15.55 4.20 25.91
CA VAL A 107 15.66 4.70 24.54
C VAL A 107 15.46 6.21 24.58
N ILE A 108 16.50 6.98 24.26
CA ILE A 108 16.42 8.43 24.13
C ILE A 108 16.08 8.80 22.70
N MET A 109 15.07 9.65 22.51
CA MET A 109 14.71 10.24 21.22
C MET A 109 14.76 11.76 21.32
N ARG A 110 15.46 12.42 20.40
CA ARG A 110 15.62 13.87 20.32
C ARG A 110 15.10 14.42 18.98
N PRO A 111 13.78 14.63 18.84
CA PRO A 111 13.17 15.18 17.62
C PRO A 111 13.87 16.42 17.04
N ARG A 112 14.44 17.32 17.87
CA ARG A 112 15.16 18.51 17.36
C ARG A 112 16.31 18.19 16.39
N LEU A 113 16.83 16.96 16.41
CA LEU A 113 17.93 16.49 15.57
C LEU A 113 17.45 15.76 14.29
N GLU A 114 16.13 15.69 14.04
CA GLU A 114 15.54 15.09 12.82
C GLU A 114 15.83 15.89 11.54
N ALA A 115 15.97 17.22 11.62
CA ALA A 115 15.84 18.12 10.46
C ALA A 115 17.06 18.23 9.52
N VAL A 116 18.13 17.43 9.67
CA VAL A 116 19.42 17.71 8.99
C VAL A 116 19.95 16.56 8.12
N TYR A 117 19.15 15.54 7.79
CA TYR A 117 19.56 14.50 6.86
C TYR A 117 18.60 14.35 5.68
N SER A 118 19.14 14.55 4.47
CA SER A 118 18.53 14.29 3.17
C SER A 118 18.39 12.80 2.83
N GLY A 119 18.42 11.93 3.83
CA GLY A 119 18.40 10.47 3.69
C GLY A 119 16.97 9.89 3.59
N ASP A 120 16.89 8.79 2.85
CA ASP A 120 15.75 7.91 2.63
C ASP A 120 14.98 7.60 3.94
N SER A 121 13.65 7.66 3.89
CA SER A 121 12.79 7.31 5.03
C SER A 121 13.03 5.89 5.56
N ASP A 122 13.52 4.99 4.71
CA ASP A 122 13.77 3.60 5.07
C ASP A 122 14.97 3.44 6.00
N GLU A 123 16.04 4.23 5.83
CA GLU A 123 17.21 4.17 6.72
C GLU A 123 16.86 4.65 8.14
N ARG A 124 15.96 5.62 8.27
CA ARG A 124 15.44 6.09 9.57
C ARG A 124 14.68 4.99 10.29
N VAL A 125 13.85 4.25 9.56
CA VAL A 125 13.10 3.11 10.10
C VAL A 125 14.04 1.97 10.46
N LYS A 126 15.08 1.69 9.65
CA LYS A 126 16.14 0.73 9.98
C LYS A 126 16.88 1.12 11.26
N TRP A 127 17.27 2.38 11.42
CA TRP A 127 17.91 2.88 12.64
C TRP A 127 17.02 2.72 13.88
N LEU A 128 15.73 3.01 13.75
CA LEU A 128 14.75 2.79 14.81
C LEU A 128 14.64 1.30 15.17
N VAL A 129 14.39 0.44 14.18
CA VAL A 129 14.23 -1.01 14.41
C VAL A 129 15.49 -1.58 15.03
N TYR A 130 16.67 -1.21 14.54
CA TYR A 130 17.95 -1.59 15.14
C TYR A 130 18.02 -1.16 16.61
N THR A 131 17.74 0.10 16.91
CA THR A 131 17.75 0.62 18.29
C THR A 131 16.79 -0.14 19.20
N LEU A 132 15.60 -0.48 18.71
CA LEU A 132 14.59 -1.24 19.46
C LEU A 132 14.99 -2.70 19.68
N GLU A 133 15.62 -3.35 18.70
CA GLU A 133 16.18 -4.69 18.85
C GLU A 133 17.28 -4.69 19.94
N GLN A 134 18.18 -3.71 19.95
CA GLN A 134 19.21 -3.60 20.99
C GLN A 134 18.60 -3.34 22.38
N ALA A 135 17.65 -2.41 22.48
CA ALA A 135 16.94 -2.16 23.74
C ALA A 135 16.17 -3.41 24.23
N SER A 136 15.54 -4.15 23.31
CA SER A 136 14.84 -5.40 23.63
C SER A 136 15.78 -6.47 24.16
N ARG A 137 16.96 -6.64 23.54
CA ARG A 137 17.98 -7.60 24.00
C ARG A 137 18.51 -7.25 25.38
N ILE A 138 18.79 -5.98 25.64
CA ILE A 138 19.21 -5.51 26.97
C ILE A 138 18.12 -5.80 28.00
N ALA A 139 16.86 -5.51 27.66
CA ALA A 139 15.72 -5.76 28.55
C ALA A 139 15.59 -7.26 28.86
N ASP A 140 15.67 -8.13 27.86
CA ASP A 140 15.58 -9.59 28.03
C ASP A 140 16.77 -10.14 28.83
N ALA A 141 17.98 -9.62 28.60
CA ALA A 141 19.19 -10.07 29.29
C ALA A 141 19.23 -9.66 30.77
N SER A 142 18.64 -8.50 31.10
CA SER A 142 18.58 -7.94 32.46
C SER A 142 17.34 -8.38 33.26
N ALA A 143 16.40 -9.06 32.62
CA ALA A 143 15.20 -9.55 33.28
C ALA A 143 15.53 -10.68 34.27
N GLY A 144 15.03 -10.57 35.51
CA GLY A 144 15.00 -11.71 36.44
C GLY A 144 16.31 -12.08 37.13
N LYS A 145 17.42 -11.45 36.75
CA LYS A 145 18.74 -11.75 37.31
C LYS A 145 19.07 -10.76 38.44
N PRO A 146 19.59 -11.22 39.59
CA PRO A 146 19.84 -10.38 40.76
C PRO A 146 20.96 -9.34 40.57
N SER A 147 21.70 -9.38 39.46
CA SER A 147 22.61 -8.34 38.98
C SER A 147 23.37 -8.87 37.75
N ARG A 148 23.32 -8.17 36.61
CA ARG A 148 24.31 -8.39 35.53
C ARG A 148 25.46 -7.40 35.78
N PRO A 149 26.72 -7.83 35.95
CA PRO A 149 27.84 -6.91 35.93
C PRO A 149 27.78 -6.10 34.64
N LEU A 150 27.91 -4.77 34.72
CA LEU A 150 28.04 -3.96 33.51
C LEU A 150 29.20 -4.56 32.68
N PRO A 151 29.00 -4.85 31.38
CA PRO A 151 30.06 -5.44 30.57
C PRO A 151 31.32 -4.55 30.61
N ALA A 152 32.51 -5.17 30.56
CA ALA A 152 33.79 -4.54 30.90
C ALA A 152 34.11 -3.24 30.12
N TRP A 153 33.49 -3.02 28.96
CA TRP A 153 33.63 -1.81 28.14
C TRP A 153 32.90 -0.58 28.72
N ALA A 154 32.00 -0.75 29.68
CA ALA A 154 31.22 0.34 30.26
C ALA A 154 32.07 1.29 31.11
N GLY A 155 33.27 0.86 31.57
CA GLY A 155 34.13 1.67 32.45
C GLY A 155 33.47 2.08 33.77
N LEU A 156 32.34 1.47 34.10
CA LEU A 156 31.45 1.81 35.20
C LEU A 156 31.45 0.67 36.22
N HIS A 157 31.69 0.99 37.48
CA HIS A 157 31.44 0.07 38.60
C HIS A 157 29.93 0.04 38.88
N GLY A 158 29.27 -1.09 38.63
CA GLY A 158 27.83 -1.25 38.91
C GLY A 158 27.23 -2.52 38.31
N SER A 159 25.98 -2.79 38.66
CA SER A 159 25.16 -3.87 38.09
C SER A 159 23.86 -3.32 37.54
N TRP A 160 23.35 -3.91 36.45
CA TRP A 160 21.94 -3.67 36.08
C TRP A 160 21.05 -4.15 37.23
N GLU A 161 20.24 -3.27 37.79
CA GLU A 161 19.15 -3.65 38.68
C GLU A 161 18.12 -4.48 37.92
N GLN A 162 17.31 -5.23 38.66
CA GLN A 162 16.36 -6.18 38.10
C GLN A 162 15.34 -5.48 37.20
N SER A 163 15.46 -5.71 35.89
CA SER A 163 14.51 -5.16 34.92
C SER A 163 13.26 -6.02 34.87
N ASP A 164 12.13 -5.39 34.59
CA ASP A 164 10.90 -6.09 34.23
C ASP A 164 10.96 -6.59 32.76
N GLY A 165 12.04 -6.37 32.01
CA GLY A 165 12.17 -6.80 30.62
C GLY A 165 11.32 -5.98 29.65
N LYS A 166 10.94 -4.77 30.04
CA LYS A 166 10.43 -3.70 29.18
C LYS A 166 11.49 -2.63 28.98
N MET A 167 11.22 -1.67 28.10
CA MET A 167 12.05 -0.49 27.88
C MET A 167 11.31 0.79 28.26
N THR A 168 12.07 1.82 28.61
CA THR A 168 11.55 3.17 28.86
C THR A 168 11.96 4.09 27.73
N TRP A 169 11.04 4.92 27.25
CA TRP A 169 11.33 5.96 26.27
C TRP A 169 11.49 7.30 26.98
N LEU A 170 12.54 8.05 26.65
CA LEU A 170 12.73 9.43 27.07
C LEU A 170 12.76 10.31 25.81
N ILE A 171 11.69 11.09 25.62
CA ILE A 171 11.49 11.89 24.41
C ILE A 171 11.74 13.35 24.75
N ASP A 172 12.80 13.91 24.17
CA ASP A 172 13.27 15.26 24.42
C ASP A 172 12.67 16.27 23.42
N PHE A 173 11.62 16.96 23.83
CA PHE A 173 10.96 17.96 22.99
C PHE A 173 11.58 19.37 23.10
N VAL A 174 12.70 19.55 23.80
CA VAL A 174 13.38 20.85 23.83
C VAL A 174 13.87 21.19 22.43
N GLY A 175 13.47 22.38 21.93
CA GLY A 175 13.76 22.80 20.56
C GLY A 175 12.89 22.14 19.48
N TYR A 176 11.81 21.46 19.85
CA TYR A 176 10.84 20.92 18.91
C TYR A 176 10.06 22.04 18.19
N THR A 177 10.00 21.97 16.87
CA THR A 177 9.37 22.93 15.96
C THR A 177 8.68 22.18 14.82
N ARG A 178 7.89 22.87 14.00
CA ARG A 178 7.29 22.27 12.80
C ARG A 178 8.35 21.74 11.81
N ALA A 179 9.51 22.37 11.73
CA ALA A 179 10.58 22.01 10.80
C ALA A 179 11.31 20.71 11.17
N ASN A 180 11.29 20.33 12.45
CA ASN A 180 11.89 19.08 12.96
C ASN A 180 10.86 18.09 13.50
N SER A 181 9.58 18.34 13.24
CA SER A 181 8.54 17.35 13.49
C SER A 181 8.66 16.24 12.46
N PRO A 182 8.69 14.96 12.89
CA PRO A 182 8.58 13.87 11.94
C PRO A 182 7.25 14.00 11.17
N PRO A 183 7.22 13.68 9.86
CA PRO A 183 5.97 13.59 9.12
C PRO A 183 5.01 12.61 9.78
N ILE A 184 3.72 12.93 9.84
CA ILE A 184 2.69 12.09 10.48
C ILE A 184 2.72 10.64 9.97
N LYS A 185 3.00 10.45 8.67
CA LYS A 185 3.14 9.13 8.04
C LYS A 185 4.26 8.29 8.67
N VAL A 186 5.41 8.90 8.94
CA VAL A 186 6.53 8.25 9.63
C VAL A 186 6.11 7.91 11.05
N SER A 187 5.45 8.83 11.76
CA SER A 187 4.93 8.57 13.11
C SER A 187 3.91 7.41 13.15
N LEU A 188 3.03 7.29 12.15
CA LEU A 188 2.08 6.18 12.02
C LEU A 188 2.77 4.86 11.67
N GLN A 189 3.80 4.88 10.82
CA GLN A 189 4.61 3.69 10.52
C GLN A 189 5.36 3.19 11.76
N VAL A 190 5.97 4.10 12.52
CA VAL A 190 6.62 3.79 13.80
C VAL A 190 5.62 3.20 14.79
N LEU A 191 4.44 3.82 14.92
CA LEU A 191 3.38 3.31 15.79
C LEU A 191 2.94 1.90 15.39
N HIS A 192 2.77 1.64 14.09
CA HIS A 192 2.43 0.33 13.56
C HIS A 192 3.48 -0.73 13.90
N ILE A 193 4.78 -0.41 13.70
CA ILE A 193 5.89 -1.32 14.05
C ILE A 193 5.86 -1.64 15.55
N LEU A 194 5.72 -0.63 16.40
CA LEU A 194 5.71 -0.81 17.85
C LEU A 194 4.52 -1.66 18.32
N GLN A 195 3.32 -1.42 17.77
CA GLN A 195 2.10 -2.15 18.15
C GLN A 195 2.09 -3.59 17.68
N ASN A 196 2.57 -3.86 16.47
CA ASN A 196 2.43 -5.17 15.86
C ASN A 196 3.64 -6.08 16.09
N HIS A 197 4.85 -5.52 16.19
CA HIS A 197 6.08 -6.32 16.25
C HIS A 197 6.81 -6.25 17.60
N PHE A 198 6.51 -5.25 18.43
CA PHE A 198 7.09 -5.08 19.78
C PHE A 198 6.01 -5.09 20.89
N PRO A 199 5.07 -6.06 20.92
CA PRO A 199 4.01 -6.09 21.92
C PRO A 199 4.59 -6.24 23.34
N GLU A 200 3.95 -5.58 24.30
CA GLU A 200 4.34 -5.61 25.72
C GLU A 200 5.81 -5.23 25.99
N ARG A 201 6.44 -4.45 25.11
CA ARG A 201 7.83 -3.97 25.27
C ARG A 201 7.91 -2.60 25.95
N LEU A 202 6.88 -1.75 25.84
CA LEU A 202 6.88 -0.44 26.48
C LEU A 202 6.51 -0.54 27.97
N GLY A 203 7.42 -0.11 28.83
CA GLY A 203 7.19 0.09 30.26
C GLY A 203 6.62 1.47 30.54
N ARG A 204 7.33 2.51 30.08
CA ARG A 204 6.96 3.93 30.24
C ARG A 204 7.48 4.76 29.08
N ALA A 205 6.79 5.85 28.76
CA ALA A 205 7.30 6.86 27.83
C ALA A 205 7.19 8.26 28.47
N VAL A 206 8.33 8.86 28.79
CA VAL A 206 8.46 10.18 29.40
C VAL A 206 8.71 11.21 28.30
N SER A 207 7.72 12.07 28.07
CA SER A 207 7.83 13.21 27.16
C SER A 207 8.28 14.44 27.95
N TYR A 208 9.54 14.85 27.76
CA TYR A 208 10.15 15.98 28.46
C TYR A 208 9.96 17.28 27.70
N LYS A 209 9.35 18.27 28.37
CA LYS A 209 9.01 19.61 27.89
C LYS A 209 8.33 19.64 26.50
N PRO A 210 7.26 18.85 26.27
CA PRO A 210 6.49 18.93 25.02
C PRO A 210 5.91 20.36 24.86
N PRO A 211 6.18 21.07 23.76
CA PRO A 211 5.61 22.39 23.53
C PRO A 211 4.12 22.30 23.21
N MET A 212 3.39 23.42 23.27
CA MET A 212 1.95 23.43 22.94
C MET A 212 1.65 22.84 21.55
N LEU A 213 2.56 23.02 20.58
CA LEU A 213 2.44 22.45 19.23
C LEU A 213 2.43 20.90 19.22
N PHE A 214 3.09 20.24 20.20
CA PHE A 214 3.05 18.79 20.33
C PHE A 214 1.62 18.28 20.58
N ASN A 215 0.75 19.06 21.22
CA ASN A 215 -0.65 18.66 21.41
C ASN A 215 -1.38 18.45 20.08
N ILE A 216 -0.96 19.11 19.00
CA ILE A 216 -1.52 18.89 17.65
C ILE A 216 -1.11 17.51 17.13
N LEU A 217 0.19 17.18 17.18
CA LEU A 217 0.70 15.86 16.81
C LEU A 217 0.08 14.77 17.68
N TRP A 218 0.00 15.00 18.99
CA TRP A 218 -0.61 14.08 19.94
C TRP A 218 -2.11 13.87 19.67
N ARG A 219 -2.88 14.91 19.34
CA ARG A 219 -4.29 14.76 18.95
C ARG A 219 -4.47 13.98 17.65
N ALA A 220 -3.51 14.08 16.73
CA ALA A 220 -3.52 13.31 15.48
C ALA A 220 -3.16 11.83 15.70
N VAL A 221 -2.19 11.54 16.58
CA VAL A 221 -1.64 10.18 16.77
C VAL A 221 -2.31 9.41 17.92
N SER A 222 -2.70 10.08 19.00
CA SER A 222 -3.29 9.46 20.20
C SER A 222 -4.53 8.60 19.95
N PRO A 223 -5.43 8.88 18.98
CA PRO A 223 -6.57 7.99 18.69
C PRO A 223 -6.12 6.58 18.27
N PHE A 224 -4.92 6.46 17.70
CA PHE A 224 -4.33 5.20 17.25
C PHE A 224 -3.49 4.53 18.35
N VAL A 225 -3.20 5.21 19.45
CA VAL A 225 -2.46 4.64 20.60
C VAL A 225 -3.44 3.90 21.50
N ASP A 226 -3.16 2.62 21.74
CA ASP A 226 -3.94 1.76 22.65
C ASP A 226 -4.06 2.38 24.07
N PRO A 227 -5.22 2.30 24.75
CA PRO A 227 -5.40 2.88 26.09
C PRO A 227 -4.35 2.46 27.13
N HIS A 228 -3.95 1.18 27.15
CA HIS A 228 -2.92 0.70 28.08
C HIS A 228 -1.54 1.30 27.79
N THR A 229 -1.31 1.71 26.53
CA THR A 229 -0.11 2.47 26.14
C THR A 229 -0.21 3.94 26.55
N ARG A 230 -1.41 4.54 26.54
CA ARG A 230 -1.61 5.93 27.00
C ARG A 230 -1.36 6.08 28.50
N ASP A 231 -1.74 5.09 29.29
CA ASP A 231 -1.52 5.09 30.75
C ASP A 231 -0.02 5.07 31.12
N LYS A 232 0.83 4.63 30.19
CA LYS A 232 2.29 4.58 30.35
C LYS A 232 2.98 5.90 29.96
N LEU A 233 2.24 6.87 29.43
CA LEU A 233 2.79 8.16 29.00
C LEU A 233 2.84 9.15 30.16
N VAL A 234 4.01 9.73 30.37
CA VAL A 234 4.24 10.78 31.36
C VAL A 234 4.64 12.05 30.63
N PHE A 235 3.87 13.12 30.81
CA PHE A 235 4.18 14.43 30.22
C PHE A 235 4.77 15.36 31.27
N LEU A 236 6.04 15.72 31.11
CA LEU A 236 6.73 16.69 31.96
C LEU A 236 6.72 18.05 31.26
N SER A 237 5.67 18.83 31.51
CA SER A 237 5.47 20.16 30.92
C SER A 237 6.61 21.14 31.23
N PRO A 238 6.76 22.26 30.49
CA PRO A 238 7.73 23.31 30.81
C PRO A 238 7.61 23.88 32.23
N SER A 239 6.41 23.84 32.83
CA SER A 239 6.14 24.25 34.22
C SER A 239 6.43 23.18 35.26
N SER A 240 6.81 21.96 34.86
CA SER A 240 7.14 20.89 35.79
C SER A 240 8.48 21.17 36.49
N PRO A 241 8.60 20.87 37.79
CA PRO A 241 9.83 21.10 38.54
C PRO A 241 10.98 20.25 37.97
N PRO A 242 12.24 20.73 37.98
CA PRO A 242 13.40 19.98 37.49
C PRO A 242 13.52 18.57 38.10
N GLU A 243 13.12 18.42 39.36
CA GLU A 243 13.14 17.16 40.12
C GLU A 243 12.09 16.14 39.64
N ALA A 244 11.15 16.53 38.76
CA ALA A 244 10.13 15.62 38.23
C ALA A 244 10.75 14.51 37.36
N LEU A 245 11.86 14.79 36.67
CA LEU A 245 12.59 13.79 35.91
C LEU A 245 13.32 12.80 36.82
N ALA A 246 13.83 13.28 37.96
CA ALA A 246 14.55 12.46 38.96
C ALA A 246 13.70 11.31 39.53
N LYS A 247 12.37 11.41 39.43
CA LYS A 247 11.44 10.31 39.79
C LYS A 247 11.54 9.11 38.86
N HIS A 248 12.08 9.29 37.66
CA HIS A 248 12.14 8.27 36.62
C HIS A 248 13.58 7.87 36.28
N PHE A 249 14.54 8.79 36.42
CA PHE A 249 15.93 8.57 36.04
C PHE A 249 16.87 9.16 37.08
N ASP A 250 18.05 8.55 37.27
CA ASP A 250 19.12 9.13 38.08
C ASP A 250 19.67 10.40 37.39
N PRO A 251 19.59 11.59 38.02
CA PRO A 251 20.14 12.82 37.46
C PRO A 251 21.62 12.73 37.10
N GLN A 252 22.40 11.87 37.74
CA GLN A 252 23.83 11.65 37.43
C GLN A 252 24.06 10.95 36.09
N HIS A 253 23.01 10.43 35.44
CA HIS A 253 23.08 9.68 34.19
C HIS A 253 22.27 10.30 33.05
N ILE A 254 21.63 11.44 33.30
CA ILE A 254 20.89 12.22 32.31
C ILE A 254 21.64 13.51 32.03
N ASP A 255 21.53 14.01 30.79
CA ASP A 255 22.17 15.26 30.42
C ASP A 255 21.47 16.52 30.94
N ASP A 256 22.23 17.61 31.05
CA ASP A 256 21.79 18.91 31.52
C ASP A 256 20.68 19.55 30.65
N SER A 257 20.61 19.24 29.35
CA SER A 257 19.52 19.72 28.48
C SER A 257 18.16 19.11 28.82
N LEU A 258 18.16 17.95 29.48
CA LEU A 258 16.99 17.26 30.02
C LEU A 258 16.78 17.53 31.51
N GLY A 259 17.65 18.31 32.17
CA GLY A 259 17.59 18.58 33.61
C GLY A 259 18.36 17.59 34.49
N GLY A 260 19.27 16.81 33.90
CA GLY A 260 20.26 16.01 34.63
C GLY A 260 21.56 16.76 34.93
N GLN A 261 22.62 16.02 35.28
CA GLN A 261 23.90 16.57 35.76
C GLN A 261 25.06 16.32 34.80
N ILE A 262 24.88 15.52 33.73
CA ILE A 262 25.92 15.27 32.72
C ILE A 262 25.87 16.36 31.64
N PRO A 263 26.98 17.00 31.25
CA PRO A 263 26.99 17.84 30.05
C PRO A 263 26.60 17.04 28.79
N VAL A 264 25.69 17.55 27.94
CA VAL A 264 25.24 16.83 26.70
C VAL A 264 26.40 16.22 25.88
N ALA A 265 27.52 16.93 25.75
CA ALA A 265 28.70 16.50 24.99
C ALA A 265 29.41 15.28 25.60
N GLN A 266 29.23 15.03 26.90
CA GLN A 266 29.79 13.87 27.60
C GLN A 266 28.87 12.65 27.53
N LEU A 267 27.55 12.85 27.36
CA LEU A 267 26.58 11.77 27.27
C LEU A 267 26.61 11.06 25.91
N TRP A 268 26.66 11.82 24.80
CA TRP A 268 26.76 11.24 23.47
C TRP A 268 28.21 11.26 22.97
N GLN A 269 28.88 10.10 23.09
CA GLN A 269 30.21 9.87 22.54
C GLN A 269 30.11 8.78 21.46
N GLN A 270 30.16 9.19 20.20
CA GLN A 270 29.92 8.29 19.06
C GLN A 270 30.82 7.07 19.06
N ASP A 271 32.11 7.22 19.38
CA ASP A 271 33.06 6.10 19.41
C ASP A 271 32.77 5.12 20.54
N LYS A 272 32.39 5.62 21.73
CA LYS A 272 31.98 4.79 22.87
C LYS A 272 30.71 4.01 22.55
N TYR A 273 29.71 4.68 21.95
CA TYR A 273 28.47 4.05 21.51
C TYR A 273 28.72 2.99 20.42
N ALA A 274 29.62 3.29 19.46
CA ALA A 274 30.01 2.36 18.41
C ALA A 274 30.65 1.08 18.97
N GLN A 275 31.56 1.20 19.93
CA GLN A 275 32.19 0.04 20.59
C GLN A 275 31.15 -0.84 21.28
N ARG A 276 30.17 -0.23 21.96
CA ARG A 276 29.05 -0.94 22.58
C ARG A 276 28.19 -1.69 21.56
N MET A 277 27.78 -1.01 20.49
CA MET A 277 26.92 -1.60 19.47
C MET A 277 27.59 -2.81 18.80
N LYS A 278 28.90 -2.75 18.54
CA LYS A 278 29.69 -3.89 18.04
C LYS A 278 29.67 -5.10 18.98
N VAL A 279 29.75 -4.87 20.29
CA VAL A 279 29.65 -5.97 21.28
C VAL A 279 28.27 -6.60 21.23
N LEU A 280 27.21 -5.78 21.17
CA LEU A 280 25.83 -6.29 21.10
C LEU A 280 25.54 -7.02 19.78
N ASP A 281 26.07 -6.54 18.67
CA ASP A 281 25.95 -7.20 17.36
C ASP A 281 26.68 -8.56 17.37
N ALA A 282 27.86 -8.64 18.02
CA ALA A 282 28.56 -9.90 18.22
C ALA A 282 27.80 -10.87 19.15
N GLU A 283 27.21 -10.38 20.24
CA GLU A 283 26.33 -11.17 21.12
C GLU A 283 25.11 -11.70 20.34
N ALA A 284 24.49 -10.88 19.49
CA ALA A 284 23.37 -11.27 18.65
C ALA A 284 23.75 -12.33 17.61
N ALA A 285 24.91 -12.18 16.95
CA ALA A 285 25.44 -13.15 16.01
C ALA A 285 25.71 -14.50 16.70
N ALA A 286 26.26 -14.49 17.92
CA ALA A 286 26.49 -15.71 18.69
C ALA A 286 25.18 -16.41 19.09
N ALA A 287 24.17 -15.65 19.51
CA ALA A 287 22.84 -16.19 19.83
C ALA A 287 22.16 -16.81 18.59
N LEU A 288 22.30 -16.18 17.43
CA LEU A 288 21.81 -16.70 16.16
C LEU A 288 22.51 -18.02 15.76
N ALA A 289 23.83 -18.09 15.93
CA ALA A 289 24.60 -19.31 15.68
C ALA A 289 24.19 -20.45 16.62
N ALA A 290 23.96 -20.15 17.91
CA ALA A 290 23.45 -21.13 18.87
C ALA A 290 22.05 -21.65 18.50
N ALA A 291 21.15 -20.76 18.06
CA ALA A 291 19.82 -21.15 17.59
C ALA A 291 19.85 -21.96 16.29
N ALA A 292 20.85 -21.74 15.43
CA ALA A 292 21.06 -22.55 14.24
C ALA A 292 21.46 -24.00 14.58
N ALA A 293 22.22 -24.19 15.66
CA ALA A 293 22.65 -25.50 16.16
C ALA A 293 21.59 -26.24 17.01
N ALA A 294 20.54 -25.56 17.47
CA ALA A 294 19.46 -26.17 18.24
C ALA A 294 18.55 -27.05 17.36
N GLU A 295 17.95 -28.09 17.96
CA GLU A 295 16.97 -28.93 17.26
C GLU A 295 15.71 -28.14 16.91
N PRO A 296 15.03 -28.45 15.78
CA PRO A 296 13.74 -27.85 15.43
C PRO A 296 12.69 -28.10 16.51
N LEU A 297 11.79 -27.13 16.73
CA LEU A 297 10.69 -27.32 17.68
C LEU A 297 9.76 -28.44 17.21
N PRO A 298 9.26 -29.29 18.12
CA PRO A 298 8.33 -30.36 17.76
C PRO A 298 7.03 -29.78 17.22
N VAL A 299 6.65 -30.19 16.02
CA VAL A 299 5.38 -29.81 15.39
C VAL A 299 4.27 -30.69 15.98
N GLY A 300 3.49 -30.16 16.91
CA GLY A 300 2.40 -30.89 17.55
C GLY A 300 1.12 -30.92 16.70
N LYS A 301 0.46 -32.09 16.64
CA LYS A 301 -0.99 -32.17 16.34
C LYS A 301 -1.76 -31.81 17.60
N ILE A 302 -2.68 -30.86 17.52
CA ILE A 302 -3.50 -30.42 18.66
C ILE A 302 -4.37 -31.59 19.13
N SER A 303 -4.18 -32.08 20.37
CA SER A 303 -5.05 -33.06 21.04
C SER A 303 -6.21 -32.34 21.75
N GLY A 304 -7.44 -32.81 21.52
CA GLY A 304 -8.68 -32.11 21.86
C GLY A 304 -9.11 -32.12 23.34
N ASP A 305 -9.80 -31.05 23.70
CA ASP A 305 -10.71 -30.93 24.86
C ASP A 305 -12.16 -30.91 24.29
N PRO A 306 -13.14 -31.65 24.83
CA PRO A 306 -14.36 -32.05 24.13
C PRO A 306 -15.45 -30.97 24.06
N HIS A 307 -15.10 -29.70 24.26
CA HIS A 307 -15.93 -28.54 23.94
C HIS A 307 -15.46 -27.76 22.69
N LEU A 308 -14.68 -28.42 21.83
CA LEU A 308 -14.37 -27.97 20.48
C LEU A 308 -14.73 -29.10 19.50
N PRO A 309 -15.49 -28.83 18.42
CA PRO A 309 -15.76 -29.85 17.42
C PRO A 309 -14.46 -30.25 16.70
N ALA A 310 -14.31 -31.56 16.51
CA ALA A 310 -13.21 -32.16 15.78
C ALA A 310 -13.35 -31.87 14.28
N ASP A 311 -12.72 -30.78 13.83
CA ASP A 311 -11.98 -30.62 12.58
C ASP A 311 -11.35 -29.22 12.57
N SER A 312 -10.03 -29.09 12.76
CA SER A 312 -9.35 -27.79 12.75
C SER A 312 -7.89 -27.87 12.29
N ALA A 313 -7.69 -28.32 11.04
CA ALA A 313 -6.98 -27.46 10.11
C ALA A 313 -7.96 -26.31 9.82
N LEU A 314 -7.62 -25.05 10.11
CA LEU A 314 -8.58 -23.94 10.08
C LEU A 314 -9.10 -23.64 8.65
N SER A 315 -10.07 -24.44 8.21
CA SER A 315 -11.14 -24.02 7.29
C SER A 315 -11.97 -22.95 8.00
N LEU A 316 -12.33 -21.91 7.26
CA LEU A 316 -13.34 -20.94 7.65
C LEU A 316 -14.56 -21.21 6.78
N ASP A 317 -15.28 -22.28 7.12
CA ASP A 317 -16.67 -22.44 6.73
C ASP A 317 -17.51 -21.98 7.93
N GLU A 318 -17.96 -20.72 7.92
CA GLU A 318 -19.14 -20.26 8.67
C GLU A 318 -20.29 -20.14 7.66
N GLU A 319 -20.78 -21.29 7.19
CA GLU A 319 -22.18 -21.46 6.78
C GLU A 319 -22.91 -22.17 7.93
N SER A 320 -23.62 -21.42 8.78
CA SER A 320 -24.85 -21.88 9.47
C SER A 320 -25.37 -20.85 10.47
N GLU A 321 -25.67 -19.64 9.99
CA GLU A 321 -26.74 -18.80 10.56
C GLU A 321 -27.33 -17.86 9.50
N VAL A 322 -27.53 -18.37 8.28
CA VAL A 322 -28.33 -17.71 7.22
C VAL A 322 -29.19 -18.74 6.49
N ALA A 323 -29.83 -19.65 7.24
CA ALA A 323 -30.89 -20.50 6.72
C ALA A 323 -32.25 -19.94 7.16
N SER A 324 -32.62 -18.78 6.61
CA SER A 324 -34.01 -18.31 6.47
C SER A 324 -34.16 -17.09 5.55
N ALA A 325 -33.32 -16.98 4.50
CA ALA A 325 -33.53 -15.99 3.44
C ALA A 325 -33.49 -16.68 2.06
N GLU A 326 -34.33 -17.70 1.88
CA GLU A 326 -34.72 -18.16 0.55
C GLU A 326 -35.52 -17.06 -0.15
N SER A 327 -35.11 -16.74 -1.38
CA SER A 327 -35.80 -15.91 -2.38
C SER A 327 -36.74 -14.83 -1.81
N ARG A 328 -36.18 -13.77 -1.22
CA ARG A 328 -37.00 -12.57 -1.01
C ARG A 328 -37.23 -11.94 -2.38
N ARG A 329 -38.46 -12.04 -2.90
CA ARG A 329 -38.92 -11.12 -3.95
C ARG A 329 -38.67 -9.70 -3.45
N PRO A 330 -38.14 -8.78 -4.29
CA PRO A 330 -37.86 -7.43 -3.88
C PRO A 330 -39.10 -6.84 -3.20
N THR A 331 -38.88 -6.19 -2.07
CA THR A 331 -39.96 -5.51 -1.34
C THR A 331 -40.60 -4.44 -2.23
N ALA A 332 -41.86 -4.07 -1.96
CA ALA A 332 -42.51 -2.99 -2.71
C ALA A 332 -41.71 -1.66 -2.64
N GLU A 333 -40.92 -1.46 -1.58
CA GLU A 333 -39.95 -0.35 -1.48
C GLU A 333 -38.72 -0.55 -2.36
N GLU A 334 -38.15 -1.75 -2.49
CA GLU A 334 -37.04 -2.05 -3.40
C GLU A 334 -37.46 -2.07 -4.88
N GLU A 335 -38.67 -2.53 -5.20
CA GLU A 335 -39.25 -2.41 -6.54
C GLU A 335 -39.55 -0.95 -6.88
N ALA A 336 -40.04 -0.15 -5.91
CA ALA A 336 -40.21 1.29 -6.09
C ALA A 336 -38.87 2.01 -6.25
N LEU A 337 -37.84 1.61 -5.49
CA LEU A 337 -36.49 2.16 -5.59
C LEU A 337 -35.85 1.79 -6.93
N ASN A 338 -35.99 0.55 -7.41
CA ASN A 338 -35.52 0.09 -8.72
C ASN A 338 -36.29 0.75 -9.88
N ALA A 339 -37.62 0.93 -9.77
CA ALA A 339 -38.41 1.65 -10.76
C ALA A 339 -38.14 3.17 -10.78
N GLN A 340 -37.75 3.73 -9.62
CA GLN A 340 -37.26 5.11 -9.51
C GLN A 340 -35.80 5.21 -9.99
N PHE A 341 -35.03 4.12 -9.92
CA PHE A 341 -33.67 3.97 -10.47
C PHE A 341 -33.70 3.94 -12.01
N GLU A 342 -34.58 3.15 -12.63
CA GLU A 342 -34.80 3.15 -14.09
C GLU A 342 -35.19 4.53 -14.64
N LYS A 343 -35.87 5.34 -13.82
CA LYS A 343 -36.24 6.73 -14.18
C LYS A 343 -35.11 7.75 -13.97
N ASN A 344 -34.10 7.45 -13.15
CA ASN A 344 -33.03 8.38 -12.74
C ASN A 344 -31.66 8.04 -13.33
N VAL A 345 -31.51 6.93 -14.06
CA VAL A 345 -30.34 6.71 -14.93
C VAL A 345 -30.42 7.68 -16.09
N VAL A 346 -29.73 8.82 -15.97
CA VAL A 346 -29.47 9.71 -17.10
C VAL A 346 -28.48 8.99 -18.01
N ILE A 347 -28.99 8.22 -18.97
CA ILE A 347 -28.23 7.90 -20.17
C ILE A 347 -28.13 9.23 -20.92
N MET A 348 -26.99 9.91 -20.81
CA MET A 348 -26.68 11.01 -21.72
C MET A 348 -26.78 10.43 -23.14
N PRO A 349 -27.67 10.94 -24.01
CA PRO A 349 -27.66 10.53 -25.40
C PRO A 349 -26.26 10.77 -25.93
N GLY A 350 -25.67 9.76 -26.57
CA GLY A 350 -24.41 9.92 -27.27
C GLY A 350 -24.49 11.19 -28.11
N SER A 351 -23.52 12.08 -27.94
CA SER A 351 -23.40 13.27 -28.77
C SER A 351 -23.63 12.85 -30.23
N PRO A 352 -24.41 13.61 -31.01
CA PRO A 352 -24.62 13.28 -32.42
C PRO A 352 -23.24 13.11 -33.07
N PRO A 353 -23.09 12.17 -34.02
CA PRO A 353 -21.82 11.96 -34.69
C PRO A 353 -21.37 13.33 -35.19
N LEU A 354 -20.22 13.80 -34.70
CA LEU A 354 -19.56 14.95 -35.30
C LEU A 354 -19.49 14.63 -36.79
N GLN A 355 -20.22 15.41 -37.57
CA GLN A 355 -20.16 15.36 -39.03
C GLN A 355 -18.69 15.29 -39.38
N ARG A 356 -18.28 14.26 -40.12
CA ARG A 356 -16.93 14.11 -40.66
C ARG A 356 -16.54 15.45 -41.27
N SER A 357 -15.77 16.24 -40.54
CA SER A 357 -15.06 17.37 -41.12
C SER A 357 -13.97 16.73 -41.95
N SER A 358 -14.07 16.98 -43.25
CA SER A 358 -13.05 16.73 -44.26
C SER A 358 -11.65 17.00 -43.69
N PRO A 359 -10.61 16.25 -44.13
CA PRO A 359 -9.29 16.35 -43.55
C PRO A 359 -8.84 17.80 -43.58
N VAL A 360 -8.64 18.38 -42.39
CA VAL A 360 -7.99 19.68 -42.26
C VAL A 360 -6.61 19.50 -42.90
N ARG A 361 -6.45 20.09 -44.09
CA ARG A 361 -5.15 20.20 -44.77
C ARG A 361 -4.15 20.68 -43.72
N ARG A 362 -3.14 19.85 -43.42
CA ARG A 362 -1.93 20.26 -42.71
C ARG A 362 -1.36 21.48 -43.46
N GLY A 363 -1.66 22.66 -42.97
CA GLY A 363 -1.02 23.89 -43.40
C GLY A 363 0.44 23.77 -42.99
N ALA A 364 1.33 23.86 -43.97
CA ALA A 364 2.76 23.91 -43.76
C ALA A 364 3.09 25.03 -42.77
N VAL A 365 3.46 24.67 -41.54
CA VAL A 365 4.13 25.60 -40.63
C VAL A 365 5.57 25.66 -41.09
N ALA A 366 5.89 26.77 -41.75
CA ALA A 366 7.23 27.11 -42.18
C ALA A 366 8.17 27.08 -40.98
N ALA A 367 9.26 26.31 -41.11
CA ALA A 367 10.40 26.35 -40.23
C ALA A 367 10.90 27.79 -40.11
N ARG A 368 10.78 28.38 -38.92
CA ARG A 368 11.54 29.58 -38.55
C ARG A 368 12.75 29.13 -37.74
N SER A 369 13.90 29.25 -38.37
CA SER A 369 15.21 29.19 -37.74
C SER A 369 15.34 30.30 -36.71
N SER A 370 15.52 29.95 -35.44
CA SER A 370 16.21 30.81 -34.48
C SER A 370 17.39 30.03 -33.92
N ALA A 371 18.55 30.27 -34.52
CA ALA A 371 19.82 29.87 -33.95
C ALA A 371 20.05 30.67 -32.65
N ALA A 372 20.08 29.97 -31.52
CA ALA A 372 20.71 30.45 -30.31
C ALA A 372 21.73 29.39 -29.90
N ALA A 373 22.98 29.82 -29.79
CA ALA A 373 24.17 29.00 -29.74
C ALA A 373 24.20 28.04 -28.55
N MET A 374 24.40 26.76 -28.87
CA MET A 374 24.83 25.73 -27.94
C MET A 374 26.30 25.92 -27.58
N ASN A 375 26.59 25.85 -26.28
CA ASN A 375 27.88 25.37 -25.77
C ASN A 375 27.56 24.28 -24.75
N GLY A 376 27.93 23.04 -25.08
CA GLY A 376 27.74 21.85 -24.24
C GLY A 376 27.59 20.60 -25.10
N ALA A 377 28.71 19.96 -25.40
CA ALA A 377 28.79 18.75 -26.21
C ALA A 377 28.13 17.54 -25.53
N GLY A 378 27.29 16.83 -26.29
CA GLY A 378 26.83 15.46 -26.04
C GLY A 378 26.27 14.91 -27.36
N SER A 379 26.90 13.90 -27.94
CA SER A 379 26.48 13.28 -29.20
C SER A 379 25.14 12.54 -29.03
N SER A 380 24.06 13.00 -29.66
CA SER A 380 22.82 12.24 -29.75
C SER A 380 23.00 11.11 -30.78
N GLY A 381 23.41 9.93 -30.30
CA GLY A 381 23.61 8.74 -31.12
C GLY A 381 22.29 8.22 -31.67
N VAL A 382 22.16 8.20 -33.00
CA VAL A 382 21.12 7.42 -33.70
C VAL A 382 21.66 6.00 -33.86
N GLN A 383 20.92 5.01 -33.36
CA GLN A 383 21.29 3.60 -33.42
C GLN A 383 20.27 2.83 -34.26
N GLU A 384 20.76 2.01 -35.19
CA GLU A 384 19.93 1.03 -35.90
C GLU A 384 20.05 -0.33 -35.22
N LEU A 385 18.91 -1.00 -35.02
CA LEU A 385 18.76 -2.24 -34.28
C LEU A 385 17.98 -3.23 -35.12
N LYS A 386 18.57 -4.39 -35.38
CA LYS A 386 17.86 -5.51 -36.02
C LYS A 386 17.31 -6.45 -34.94
N LEU A 387 16.01 -6.73 -35.00
CA LEU A 387 15.33 -7.65 -34.12
C LEU A 387 14.98 -8.91 -34.91
N GLU A 388 15.40 -10.07 -34.42
CA GLU A 388 15.10 -11.36 -35.05
C GLU A 388 13.64 -11.77 -34.82
N PRO A 389 13.06 -12.65 -35.66
CA PRO A 389 11.71 -13.17 -35.44
C PRO A 389 11.57 -13.79 -34.04
N GLY A 390 10.46 -13.51 -33.36
CA GLY A 390 10.15 -14.05 -32.04
C GLY A 390 10.85 -13.36 -30.87
N HIS A 391 11.65 -12.31 -31.11
CA HIS A 391 12.34 -11.56 -30.08
C HIS A 391 11.60 -10.27 -29.70
N GLU A 392 11.88 -9.77 -28.50
CA GLU A 392 11.55 -8.40 -28.07
C GLU A 392 12.79 -7.59 -27.68
N LEU A 393 12.77 -6.31 -28.02
CA LEU A 393 13.64 -5.29 -27.47
C LEU A 393 13.00 -4.70 -26.21
N ARG A 394 13.63 -4.89 -25.06
CA ARG A 394 13.19 -4.33 -23.77
C ARG A 394 13.96 -3.05 -23.49
N MET A 395 13.25 -1.99 -23.15
CA MET A 395 13.84 -0.69 -22.83
C MET A 395 13.24 -0.12 -21.56
N GLU A 396 14.08 0.51 -20.74
CA GLU A 396 13.68 1.36 -19.63
C GLU A 396 14.10 2.79 -19.92
N VAL A 397 13.13 3.72 -19.83
CA VAL A 397 13.39 5.15 -20.00
C VAL A 397 12.86 5.88 -18.77
N ASP A 398 13.77 6.44 -17.98
CA ASP A 398 13.46 7.15 -16.74
C ASP A 398 12.71 8.47 -17.00
N TRP A 399 12.08 8.97 -15.94
CA TRP A 399 11.36 10.23 -15.95
C TRP A 399 12.29 11.39 -16.32
N GLY A 400 11.85 12.22 -17.28
CA GLY A 400 12.63 13.36 -17.78
C GLY A 400 13.57 13.03 -18.95
N LYS A 401 13.71 11.75 -19.32
CA LYS A 401 14.32 11.31 -20.58
C LYS A 401 13.25 10.99 -21.61
N GLN A 402 13.61 11.17 -22.89
CA GLN A 402 12.83 10.65 -24.00
C GLN A 402 13.74 9.95 -24.98
N VAL A 403 13.25 8.83 -25.50
CA VAL A 403 13.85 8.06 -26.58
C VAL A 403 12.83 7.99 -27.71
N HIS A 404 13.29 8.18 -28.94
CA HIS A 404 12.46 8.08 -30.12
C HIS A 404 12.71 6.76 -30.84
N LEU A 405 11.64 6.00 -31.05
CA LEU A 405 11.65 4.73 -31.75
C LEU A 405 10.97 4.87 -33.11
N GLN A 406 11.55 4.28 -34.15
CA GLN A 406 10.98 4.26 -35.49
C GLN A 406 11.17 2.89 -36.14
N LEU A 407 10.11 2.33 -36.74
CA LEU A 407 10.21 1.11 -37.54
C LEU A 407 10.70 1.45 -38.95
N LEU A 408 11.85 0.90 -39.35
CA LEU A 408 12.40 1.12 -40.69
C LEU A 408 11.93 0.05 -41.68
N GLU A 409 11.95 -1.22 -41.27
CA GLU A 409 11.61 -2.38 -42.08
C GLU A 409 10.99 -3.50 -41.24
N GLY A 410 10.17 -4.35 -41.85
CA GLY A 410 9.53 -5.50 -41.20
C GLY A 410 8.25 -5.13 -40.44
N GLU A 411 7.93 -5.91 -39.41
CA GLU A 411 6.74 -5.74 -38.57
C GLU A 411 7.15 -5.75 -37.09
N ALA A 412 6.63 -4.80 -36.31
CA ALA A 412 6.89 -4.72 -34.89
C ALA A 412 5.66 -4.19 -34.15
N GLU A 413 5.56 -4.52 -32.86
CA GLU A 413 4.46 -4.06 -32.01
C GLU A 413 4.93 -3.74 -30.60
N VAL A 414 4.31 -2.73 -30.01
CA VAL A 414 4.46 -2.39 -28.59
C VAL A 414 3.20 -2.81 -27.86
N PHE A 415 3.31 -3.85 -27.03
CA PHE A 415 2.17 -4.40 -26.27
C PHE A 415 0.91 -4.65 -27.13
N GLY A 416 1.11 -5.14 -28.37
CA GLY A 416 0.05 -5.48 -29.33
C GLY A 416 -0.37 -4.33 -30.26
N THR A 417 0.04 -3.08 -30.00
CA THR A 417 -0.13 -1.95 -30.92
C THR A 417 0.93 -2.04 -32.01
N ALA A 418 0.52 -2.17 -33.27
CA ALA A 418 1.44 -2.25 -34.40
C ALA A 418 2.18 -0.90 -34.59
N LEU A 419 3.47 -0.96 -34.91
CA LEU A 419 4.25 0.21 -35.30
C LEU A 419 4.10 0.46 -36.80
N ASP A 420 3.76 1.69 -37.16
CA ASP A 420 3.70 2.11 -38.55
C ASP A 420 5.10 2.38 -39.13
N LEU A 421 5.29 2.00 -40.39
CA LEU A 421 6.56 2.19 -41.08
C LEU A 421 6.92 3.68 -41.16
N ARG A 422 8.10 4.00 -40.66
CA ARG A 422 8.69 5.35 -40.63
C ARG A 422 7.92 6.36 -39.78
N GLU A 423 7.01 5.92 -38.93
CA GLU A 423 6.46 6.79 -37.88
C GLU A 423 7.39 6.81 -36.66
N ARG A 424 7.57 7.99 -36.08
CA ARG A 424 8.44 8.21 -34.93
C ARG A 424 7.59 8.27 -33.68
N VAL A 425 7.84 7.36 -32.74
CA VAL A 425 7.12 7.23 -31.46
C VAL A 425 8.03 7.71 -30.33
N ALA A 426 7.54 8.58 -29.46
CA ALA A 426 8.28 9.05 -28.29
C ALA A 426 7.99 8.18 -27.05
N ILE A 427 9.06 7.73 -26.39
CA ILE A 427 8.99 6.87 -25.21
C ILE A 427 9.73 7.56 -24.08
N GLY A 428 9.05 7.86 -22.98
CA GLY A 428 9.65 8.48 -21.80
C GLY A 428 8.88 8.13 -20.53
N GLY A 429 9.58 8.06 -19.39
CA GLY A 429 8.97 7.73 -18.09
C GLY A 429 8.35 6.34 -17.99
N GLN A 430 8.67 5.43 -18.93
CA GLN A 430 8.04 4.12 -19.00
C GLN A 430 9.01 3.01 -19.39
N LYS A 431 8.62 1.79 -19.04
CA LYS A 431 9.27 0.55 -19.45
C LYS A 431 8.48 -0.04 -20.61
N VAL A 432 9.16 -0.36 -21.71
CA VAL A 432 8.53 -0.82 -22.95
C VAL A 432 9.17 -2.11 -23.45
N ALA A 433 8.39 -2.94 -24.12
CA ALA A 433 8.89 -4.06 -24.91
C ALA A 433 8.36 -3.92 -26.35
N VAL A 434 9.28 -3.91 -27.32
CA VAL A 434 8.98 -3.90 -28.75
C VAL A 434 9.18 -5.32 -29.26
N TYR A 435 8.10 -6.00 -29.63
CA TYR A 435 8.14 -7.39 -30.09
C TYR A 435 8.02 -7.48 -31.61
N SER A 436 8.65 -8.48 -32.22
CA SER A 436 8.46 -8.77 -33.65
C SER A 436 8.17 -10.25 -33.91
N TRP A 437 7.05 -10.51 -34.59
CA TRP A 437 6.68 -11.87 -35.03
C TRP A 437 7.55 -12.38 -36.18
N ARG A 438 8.02 -11.49 -37.06
CA ARG A 438 8.69 -11.84 -38.33
C ARG A 438 10.08 -11.24 -38.51
N GLY A 439 10.57 -10.55 -37.49
CA GLY A 439 11.78 -9.75 -37.53
C GLY A 439 11.51 -8.33 -38.05
N CYS A 440 12.32 -7.38 -37.59
CA CYS A 440 12.24 -5.99 -38.00
C CYS A 440 13.59 -5.27 -37.86
N THR A 441 13.66 -4.09 -38.46
CA THR A 441 14.74 -3.12 -38.27
C THR A 441 14.16 -1.87 -37.63
N LEU A 442 14.69 -1.50 -36.47
CA LEU A 442 14.28 -0.36 -35.67
C LEU A 442 15.39 0.70 -35.70
N GLN A 443 15.01 1.96 -35.70
CA GLN A 443 15.89 3.07 -35.41
C GLN A 443 15.53 3.64 -34.04
N LEU A 444 16.56 3.85 -33.22
CA LEU A 444 16.46 4.43 -31.89
C LEU A 444 17.28 5.71 -31.85
N GLU A 445 16.69 6.79 -31.34
CA GLU A 445 17.39 8.05 -31.09
C GLU A 445 17.19 8.46 -29.63
N GLY A 446 18.30 8.69 -28.95
CA GLY A 446 18.33 8.88 -27.49
C GLY A 446 18.87 7.63 -26.78
N GLU A 447 19.22 7.79 -25.51
CA GLU A 447 19.86 6.74 -24.71
C GLU A 447 18.90 6.27 -23.60
N PRO A 448 18.31 5.06 -23.73
CA PRO A 448 17.54 4.46 -22.64
C PRO A 448 18.46 4.07 -21.47
N ASP A 449 17.91 4.04 -20.25
CA ASP A 449 18.64 3.67 -19.02
C ASP A 449 19.05 2.19 -19.01
N LEU A 450 18.21 1.35 -19.60
CA LEU A 450 18.48 -0.06 -19.82
C LEU A 450 17.91 -0.47 -21.17
N MET A 451 18.69 -1.21 -21.96
CA MET A 451 18.23 -1.77 -23.22
C MET A 451 18.87 -3.13 -23.48
N TYR A 452 18.06 -4.13 -23.80
CA TYR A 452 18.52 -5.45 -24.20
C TYR A 452 17.44 -6.21 -24.99
N THR A 453 17.86 -7.17 -25.80
CA THR A 453 16.96 -8.07 -26.54
C THR A 453 16.77 -9.41 -25.83
N SER A 454 15.60 -10.01 -25.98
CA SER A 454 15.26 -11.30 -25.38
C SER A 454 14.33 -12.10 -26.30
N ASP A 455 14.55 -13.41 -26.41
CA ASP A 455 13.70 -14.41 -27.07
C ASP A 455 12.79 -15.15 -26.08
N GLU A 456 13.12 -15.12 -24.78
CA GLU A 456 12.28 -15.65 -23.70
C GLU A 456 11.03 -14.78 -23.47
N THR A 457 10.00 -15.04 -24.28
CA THR A 457 8.72 -14.30 -24.23
C THR A 457 7.51 -15.25 -24.15
N PRO A 458 6.44 -14.86 -23.44
CA PRO A 458 5.17 -15.60 -23.42
C PRO A 458 4.23 -15.22 -24.58
N MET A 459 4.71 -14.52 -25.62
CA MET A 459 3.86 -13.93 -26.67
C MET A 459 3.00 -14.95 -27.43
N SER A 460 3.54 -16.14 -27.74
CA SER A 460 2.77 -17.22 -28.37
C SER A 460 1.61 -17.70 -27.50
N GLN A 461 1.77 -17.69 -26.17
CA GLN A 461 0.69 -18.05 -25.25
C GLN A 461 -0.38 -16.97 -25.22
N TYR A 462 0.02 -15.69 -25.25
CA TYR A 462 -0.92 -14.58 -25.30
C TYR A 462 -1.74 -14.57 -26.59
N LEU A 463 -1.11 -14.90 -27.73
CA LEU A 463 -1.81 -15.08 -29.01
C LEU A 463 -2.81 -16.25 -28.94
N ASN A 464 -2.40 -17.41 -28.42
CA ASN A 464 -3.31 -18.55 -28.26
C ASN A 464 -4.52 -18.24 -27.35
N ILE A 465 -4.30 -17.46 -26.28
CA ILE A 465 -5.40 -16.97 -25.42
C ILE A 465 -6.31 -16.06 -26.22
N HIS A 466 -5.76 -15.10 -26.97
CA HIS A 466 -6.54 -14.21 -27.81
C HIS A 466 -7.40 -14.99 -28.82
N ASP A 467 -6.84 -15.97 -29.54
CA ASP A 467 -7.58 -16.79 -30.50
C ASP A 467 -8.74 -17.54 -29.84
N GLY A 468 -8.53 -18.08 -28.64
CA GLY A 468 -9.59 -18.73 -27.86
C GLY A 468 -10.69 -17.76 -27.43
N LEU A 469 -10.32 -16.54 -27.03
CA LEU A 469 -11.29 -15.49 -26.70
C LEU A 469 -12.02 -14.99 -27.95
N ASP A 470 -11.34 -14.87 -29.08
CA ASP A 470 -11.91 -14.47 -30.37
C ASP A 470 -12.99 -15.43 -30.84
N ALA A 471 -12.72 -16.75 -30.79
CA ALA A 471 -13.72 -17.78 -31.08
C ALA A 471 -14.97 -17.64 -30.19
N ARG A 472 -14.79 -17.39 -28.88
CA ARG A 472 -15.92 -17.14 -27.97
C ARG A 472 -16.70 -15.87 -28.30
N ARG A 473 -16.03 -14.80 -28.76
CA ARG A 473 -16.71 -13.57 -29.23
C ARG A 473 -17.53 -13.83 -30.49
N GLN A 474 -16.99 -14.59 -31.43
CA GLN A 474 -17.71 -14.98 -32.66
C GLN A 474 -18.97 -15.80 -32.34
N ASP A 475 -18.85 -16.79 -31.46
CA ASP A 475 -19.98 -17.58 -30.97
C ASP A 475 -21.02 -16.71 -30.24
N ALA A 476 -20.57 -15.83 -29.35
CA ALA A 476 -21.44 -14.89 -28.64
C ALA A 476 -22.20 -13.97 -29.60
N ARG A 477 -21.53 -13.43 -30.63
CA ARG A 477 -22.15 -12.60 -31.66
C ARG A 477 -23.22 -13.38 -32.42
N LYS A 478 -22.93 -14.61 -32.82
CA LYS A 478 -23.86 -15.50 -33.55
C LYS A 478 -25.09 -15.84 -32.71
N ASP A 479 -24.88 -16.19 -31.44
CA ASP A 479 -25.93 -16.59 -30.50
C ASP A 479 -26.62 -15.40 -29.82
N ARG A 480 -26.19 -14.16 -30.10
CA ARG A 480 -26.62 -12.91 -29.44
C ARG A 480 -26.42 -12.91 -27.92
N LYS A 481 -25.44 -13.68 -27.43
CA LYS A 481 -25.04 -13.79 -26.03
C LYS A 481 -23.95 -12.77 -25.66
N GLU A 482 -23.55 -12.78 -24.41
CA GLU A 482 -22.40 -12.03 -23.92
C GLU A 482 -21.10 -12.68 -24.38
N GLY A 483 -20.13 -11.85 -24.78
CA GLY A 483 -18.76 -12.25 -25.05
C GLY A 483 -18.00 -12.60 -23.76
N PRO A 484 -16.77 -13.11 -23.89
CA PRO A 484 -15.99 -13.55 -22.75
C PRO A 484 -15.67 -12.40 -21.80
N ARG A 485 -15.81 -12.65 -20.50
CA ARG A 485 -15.46 -11.72 -19.42
C ARG A 485 -14.22 -12.27 -18.72
N THR A 486 -13.07 -11.77 -19.14
CA THR A 486 -11.75 -12.33 -18.80
C THR A 486 -11.08 -11.55 -17.68
N PHE A 487 -10.81 -12.19 -16.54
CA PHE A 487 -10.13 -11.56 -15.41
C PHE A 487 -8.68 -12.02 -15.30
N VAL A 488 -7.75 -11.07 -15.38
CA VAL A 488 -6.31 -11.31 -15.22
C VAL A 488 -5.92 -11.10 -13.77
N VAL A 489 -5.50 -12.18 -13.10
CA VAL A 489 -5.18 -12.21 -11.67
C VAL A 489 -3.76 -12.71 -11.40
N GLY A 490 -3.19 -12.32 -10.27
CA GLY A 490 -1.83 -12.68 -9.87
C GLY A 490 -1.19 -11.63 -8.97
N PRO A 491 -0.02 -11.92 -8.38
CA PRO A 491 0.64 -11.01 -7.44
C PRO A 491 1.14 -9.74 -8.12
N THR A 492 1.69 -8.81 -7.35
CA THR A 492 2.34 -7.61 -7.92
C THR A 492 3.50 -8.00 -8.84
N ASP A 493 3.75 -7.20 -9.86
CA ASP A 493 4.93 -7.31 -10.73
C ASP A 493 5.05 -8.64 -11.50
N VAL A 494 3.94 -9.13 -12.04
CA VAL A 494 3.90 -10.31 -12.94
C VAL A 494 3.49 -10.00 -14.39
N GLY A 495 3.18 -8.73 -14.69
CA GLY A 495 2.82 -8.29 -16.06
C GLY A 495 1.34 -8.26 -16.39
N LYS A 496 0.45 -8.26 -15.38
CA LYS A 496 -1.02 -8.28 -15.58
C LYS A 496 -1.53 -7.14 -16.48
N SER A 497 -1.15 -5.90 -16.18
CA SER A 497 -1.57 -4.73 -16.96
C SER A 497 -1.04 -4.78 -18.40
N THR A 498 0.18 -5.27 -18.60
CA THR A 498 0.76 -5.48 -19.94
C THR A 498 -0.01 -6.53 -20.73
N LEU A 499 -0.34 -7.67 -20.11
CA LEU A 499 -1.16 -8.71 -20.73
C LEU A 499 -2.54 -8.18 -21.11
N CYS A 500 -3.18 -7.37 -20.23
CA CYS A 500 -4.45 -6.74 -20.55
C CYS A 500 -4.34 -5.86 -21.80
N LYS A 501 -3.31 -5.00 -21.91
CA LYS A 501 -3.07 -4.15 -23.09
C LYS A 501 -2.91 -4.98 -24.37
N ILE A 502 -2.13 -6.06 -24.33
CA ILE A 502 -1.93 -6.95 -25.48
C ILE A 502 -3.26 -7.57 -25.94
N LEU A 503 -4.03 -8.14 -25.01
CA LEU A 503 -5.31 -8.78 -25.35
C LEU A 503 -6.35 -7.78 -25.87
N LEU A 504 -6.37 -6.56 -25.34
CA LEU A 504 -7.21 -5.46 -25.83
C LEU A 504 -6.84 -5.08 -27.26
N ASN A 505 -5.55 -4.83 -27.50
CA ASN A 505 -5.04 -4.44 -28.82
C ASN A 505 -5.30 -5.51 -29.88
N TYR A 506 -5.10 -6.78 -29.55
CA TYR A 506 -5.43 -7.87 -30.47
C TYR A 506 -6.93 -7.96 -30.75
N ALA A 507 -7.78 -7.80 -29.72
CA ALA A 507 -9.22 -7.77 -29.92
C ALA A 507 -9.66 -6.64 -30.86
N VAL A 508 -9.10 -5.43 -30.69
CA VAL A 508 -9.39 -4.30 -31.58
C VAL A 508 -8.89 -4.54 -33.00
N ARG A 509 -7.68 -5.09 -33.16
CA ARG A 509 -7.14 -5.46 -34.48
C ARG A 509 -8.00 -6.50 -35.20
N ALA A 510 -8.68 -7.38 -34.45
CA ALA A 510 -9.67 -8.32 -34.96
C ALA A 510 -11.07 -7.70 -35.20
N GLY A 511 -11.24 -6.39 -34.94
CA GLY A 511 -12.48 -5.66 -35.18
C GLY A 511 -13.49 -5.69 -34.02
N TRP A 512 -13.06 -6.07 -32.82
CA TRP A 512 -13.87 -6.02 -31.60
C TRP A 512 -13.69 -4.71 -30.84
N THR A 513 -14.65 -4.42 -29.96
CA THR A 513 -14.64 -3.23 -29.09
C THR A 513 -14.81 -3.67 -27.63
N PRO A 514 -13.82 -4.39 -27.05
CA PRO A 514 -13.92 -4.91 -25.69
C PRO A 514 -13.95 -3.76 -24.68
N THR A 515 -14.61 -3.98 -23.54
CA THR A 515 -14.47 -3.07 -22.40
C THR A 515 -13.28 -3.47 -21.55
N PHE A 516 -12.38 -2.52 -21.28
CA PHE A 516 -11.35 -2.68 -20.27
C PHE A 516 -11.88 -2.23 -18.91
N ALA A 517 -11.72 -3.04 -17.87
CA ALA A 517 -12.03 -2.67 -16.50
C ALA A 517 -10.81 -2.84 -15.60
N ASP A 518 -10.41 -1.78 -14.90
CA ASP A 518 -9.25 -1.76 -14.03
C ASP A 518 -9.67 -1.74 -12.56
N MET A 519 -9.49 -2.88 -11.88
CA MET A 519 -9.82 -3.05 -10.47
C MET A 519 -8.63 -2.73 -9.54
N ASP A 520 -7.47 -2.38 -10.10
CA ASP A 520 -6.30 -1.97 -9.31
C ASP A 520 -6.40 -0.51 -8.89
N ILE A 521 -6.99 -0.26 -7.71
CA ILE A 521 -7.11 1.10 -7.17
C ILE A 521 -5.76 1.71 -6.74
N GLY A 522 -4.68 0.91 -6.64
CA GLY A 522 -3.37 1.37 -6.19
C GLY A 522 -2.47 1.85 -7.33
N GLN A 523 -2.59 1.24 -8.52
CA GLN A 523 -1.78 1.51 -9.72
C GLN A 523 -2.63 1.52 -11.00
N GLY A 524 -3.90 1.88 -10.90
CA GLY A 524 -4.83 1.90 -12.03
C GLY A 524 -4.34 2.77 -13.19
N SER A 525 -4.70 2.34 -14.40
CA SER A 525 -4.17 2.84 -15.67
C SER A 525 -5.12 3.74 -16.45
N ILE A 526 -6.38 3.86 -16.01
CA ILE A 526 -7.40 4.69 -16.68
C ILE A 526 -7.39 6.14 -16.17
N THR A 527 -7.29 6.34 -14.86
CA THR A 527 -7.40 7.67 -14.22
C THR A 527 -6.50 7.77 -13.00
N VAL A 528 -6.73 8.75 -12.12
CA VAL A 528 -5.98 8.94 -10.87
C VAL A 528 -6.09 7.72 -9.93
N PRO A 529 -5.12 7.51 -9.03
CA PRO A 529 -5.18 6.44 -8.04
C PRO A 529 -6.39 6.54 -7.10
N GLY A 530 -6.81 5.40 -6.57
CA GLY A 530 -7.99 5.27 -5.72
C GLY A 530 -9.29 5.10 -6.50
N CYS A 531 -9.22 4.65 -7.75
CA CYS A 531 -10.38 4.47 -8.62
C CYS A 531 -10.52 3.03 -9.08
N ILE A 532 -11.75 2.54 -9.06
CA ILE A 532 -12.16 1.42 -9.91
C ILE A 532 -12.73 2.06 -11.18
N ALA A 533 -12.24 1.66 -12.35
CA ALA A 533 -12.63 2.32 -13.59
C ALA A 533 -12.82 1.34 -14.76
N ALA A 534 -13.59 1.74 -15.76
CA ALA A 534 -13.73 1.01 -17.01
C ALA A 534 -13.87 1.93 -18.21
N THR A 535 -13.33 1.54 -19.36
CA THR A 535 -13.40 2.29 -20.62
C THR A 535 -13.56 1.33 -21.80
N PRO A 536 -14.40 1.63 -22.80
CA PRO A 536 -14.41 0.88 -24.05
C PRO A 536 -13.10 1.11 -24.81
N VAL A 537 -12.57 0.07 -25.43
CA VAL A 537 -11.37 0.17 -26.28
C VAL A 537 -11.79 -0.11 -27.72
N GLU A 538 -11.88 0.95 -28.52
CA GLU A 538 -12.40 0.92 -29.89
C GLU A 538 -11.31 1.05 -30.96
N ALA A 539 -10.13 1.52 -30.55
CA ALA A 539 -8.94 1.68 -31.37
C ALA A 539 -7.71 1.12 -30.63
N PRO A 540 -6.63 0.74 -31.35
CA PRO A 540 -5.39 0.36 -30.70
C PRO A 540 -4.94 1.41 -29.68
N ILE A 541 -4.48 0.93 -28.53
CA ILE A 541 -4.00 1.75 -27.42
C ILE A 541 -2.77 2.52 -27.90
N ASP A 542 -2.80 3.84 -27.78
CA ASP A 542 -1.69 4.69 -28.17
C ASP A 542 -0.46 4.37 -27.29
N ILE A 543 0.73 4.32 -27.90
CA ILE A 543 1.96 3.93 -27.20
C ILE A 543 2.41 5.04 -26.24
N GLU A 544 2.12 6.29 -26.59
CA GLU A 544 2.50 7.47 -25.84
C GLU A 544 1.40 7.86 -24.86
N ASP A 545 0.14 7.92 -25.31
CA ASP A 545 -0.98 8.45 -24.53
C ASP A 545 -1.71 7.36 -23.73
N GLY A 546 -1.55 6.09 -24.11
CA GLY A 546 -2.08 4.94 -23.38
C GLY A 546 -3.58 4.70 -23.61
N LEU A 547 -4.29 4.31 -22.54
CA LEU A 547 -5.71 3.93 -22.62
C LEU A 547 -6.60 5.14 -22.86
N PRO A 548 -7.71 4.98 -23.63
CA PRO A 548 -8.61 6.08 -23.94
C PRO A 548 -9.31 6.62 -22.69
N THR A 549 -9.41 7.96 -22.62
CA THR A 549 -9.95 8.70 -21.45
C THR A 549 -11.17 9.56 -21.76
N ASP A 550 -11.76 9.46 -22.96
CA ASP A 550 -12.85 10.34 -23.40
C ASP A 550 -14.16 10.17 -22.62
N ALA A 551 -14.48 8.94 -22.18
CA ALA A 551 -15.70 8.66 -21.41
C ALA A 551 -15.57 7.42 -20.49
N PRO A 552 -14.62 7.41 -19.53
CA PRO A 552 -14.48 6.31 -18.59
C PRO A 552 -15.62 6.32 -17.56
N LEU A 553 -16.03 5.12 -17.15
CA LEU A 553 -16.73 4.90 -15.90
C LEU A 553 -15.69 4.89 -14.78
N VAL A 554 -15.88 5.72 -13.76
CA VAL A 554 -14.94 5.94 -12.67
C VAL A 554 -15.70 6.03 -11.36
N TYR A 555 -15.33 5.13 -10.44
CA TYR A 555 -15.82 5.12 -9.07
C TYR A 555 -14.65 5.30 -8.11
N TYR A 556 -14.75 6.30 -7.23
CA TYR A 556 -13.66 6.71 -6.36
C TYR A 556 -13.77 6.08 -4.97
N THR A 557 -12.79 5.25 -4.59
CA THR A 557 -12.68 4.70 -3.24
C THR A 557 -12.11 5.71 -2.24
N GLY A 558 -11.36 6.70 -2.74
CA GLY A 558 -10.63 7.64 -1.90
C GLY A 558 -9.34 7.09 -1.29
N THR A 559 -9.03 5.80 -1.47
CA THR A 559 -7.87 5.14 -0.85
C THR A 559 -7.09 4.30 -1.87
N PRO A 560 -5.76 4.19 -1.74
CA PRO A 560 -4.96 3.37 -2.65
C PRO A 560 -4.95 1.88 -2.28
N SER A 561 -5.65 1.48 -1.20
CA SER A 561 -5.72 0.09 -0.73
C SER A 561 -7.15 -0.29 -0.34
N PRO A 562 -7.69 -1.42 -0.84
CA PRO A 562 -9.01 -1.89 -0.45
C PRO A 562 -9.12 -2.27 1.03
N SER A 563 -7.99 -2.53 1.70
CA SER A 563 -7.95 -2.84 3.14
C SER A 563 -8.55 -1.74 4.01
N ASP A 564 -8.53 -0.49 3.53
CA ASP A 564 -9.00 0.67 4.29
C ASP A 564 -10.53 0.65 4.43
N ASN A 565 -11.23 0.23 3.38
CA ASN A 565 -12.68 0.06 3.39
C ASN A 565 -13.13 -1.03 2.39
N PRO A 566 -13.08 -2.31 2.80
CA PRO A 566 -13.40 -3.43 1.91
C PRO A 566 -14.86 -3.45 1.47
N ALA A 567 -15.77 -2.99 2.33
CA ALA A 567 -17.19 -2.90 2.03
C ALA A 567 -17.46 -1.86 0.93
N LEU A 568 -16.79 -0.70 0.98
CA LEU A 568 -16.84 0.28 -0.10
C LEU A 568 -16.31 -0.29 -1.40
N TYR A 569 -15.18 -0.99 -1.37
CA TYR A 569 -14.65 -1.62 -2.58
C TYR A 569 -15.65 -2.59 -3.22
N ARG A 570 -16.25 -3.49 -2.43
CA ARG A 570 -17.28 -4.43 -2.93
C ARG A 570 -18.48 -3.69 -3.53
N HIS A 571 -18.98 -2.69 -2.83
CA HIS A 571 -20.09 -1.85 -3.29
C HIS A 571 -19.78 -1.17 -4.63
N LEU A 572 -18.59 -0.58 -4.79
CA LEU A 572 -18.20 0.08 -6.04
C LEU A 572 -17.99 -0.92 -7.19
N VAL A 573 -17.53 -2.15 -6.92
CA VAL A 573 -17.49 -3.23 -7.93
C VAL A 573 -18.89 -3.61 -8.38
N GLU A 574 -19.84 -3.77 -7.46
CA GLU A 574 -21.26 -4.02 -7.78
C GLU A 574 -21.85 -2.89 -8.62
N ARG A 575 -21.54 -1.64 -8.27
CA ARG A 575 -22.00 -0.48 -9.03
C ARG A 575 -21.45 -0.46 -10.45
N LEU A 576 -20.16 -0.73 -10.61
CA LEU A 576 -19.54 -0.83 -11.92
C LEU A 576 -20.16 -1.95 -12.75
N ALA A 577 -20.32 -3.15 -12.17
CA ALA A 577 -20.90 -4.30 -12.86
C ALA A 577 -22.31 -4.02 -13.39
N ALA A 578 -23.16 -3.39 -12.58
CA ALA A 578 -24.52 -3.03 -13.00
C ALA A 578 -24.53 -2.08 -14.21
N VAL A 579 -23.64 -1.08 -14.26
CA VAL A 579 -23.57 -0.15 -15.40
C VAL A 579 -22.98 -0.82 -16.64
N LEU A 580 -21.99 -1.70 -16.48
CA LEU A 580 -21.41 -2.47 -17.57
C LEU A 580 -22.43 -3.44 -18.20
N ASP A 581 -23.26 -4.08 -17.37
CA ASP A 581 -24.35 -4.94 -17.85
C ASP A 581 -25.38 -4.15 -18.67
N LEU A 582 -25.78 -2.95 -18.21
CA LEU A 582 -26.67 -2.08 -18.96
C LEU A 582 -26.06 -1.65 -20.31
N ARG A 583 -24.77 -1.29 -20.33
CA ARG A 583 -24.06 -0.91 -21.55
C ARG A 583 -24.02 -2.07 -22.55
N ALA A 584 -23.72 -3.29 -22.09
CA ALA A 584 -23.73 -4.49 -22.91
C ALA A 584 -25.14 -4.82 -23.45
N GLN A 585 -26.21 -4.55 -22.69
CA GLN A 585 -27.57 -4.73 -23.21
C GLN A 585 -27.89 -3.76 -24.35
N SER A 586 -27.40 -2.52 -24.25
CA SER A 586 -27.66 -1.46 -25.23
C SER A 586 -26.90 -1.60 -26.56
N ASP A 587 -25.71 -2.21 -26.55
CA ASP A 587 -24.84 -2.31 -27.73
C ASP A 587 -24.45 -3.78 -28.00
N PRO A 588 -24.97 -4.41 -29.08
CA PRO A 588 -24.64 -5.79 -29.44
C PRO A 588 -23.16 -6.02 -29.77
N GLN A 589 -22.45 -5.03 -30.32
CA GLN A 589 -21.03 -5.15 -30.65
C GLN A 589 -20.19 -5.17 -29.38
N VAL A 590 -20.46 -4.25 -28.45
CA VAL A 590 -19.81 -4.24 -27.11
C VAL A 590 -20.15 -5.52 -26.36
N ARG A 591 -21.41 -5.96 -26.40
CA ARG A 591 -21.85 -7.21 -25.75
C ARG A 591 -21.04 -8.42 -26.21
N ALA A 592 -20.94 -8.63 -27.52
CA ALA A 592 -20.23 -9.76 -28.09
C ALA A 592 -18.71 -9.64 -27.92
N SER A 593 -18.17 -8.41 -27.85
CA SER A 593 -16.74 -8.16 -27.64
C SER A 593 -16.25 -8.55 -26.25
N GLY A 594 -17.14 -8.56 -25.26
CA GLY A 594 -16.84 -8.96 -23.89
C GLY A 594 -15.95 -7.95 -23.14
N MET A 595 -15.27 -8.42 -22.10
CA MET A 595 -14.52 -7.58 -21.17
C MET A 595 -13.15 -8.18 -20.85
N ILE A 596 -12.16 -7.30 -20.66
CA ILE A 596 -10.85 -7.67 -20.10
C ILE A 596 -10.68 -6.88 -18.80
N LEU A 597 -10.44 -7.62 -17.71
CA LEU A 597 -10.37 -7.06 -16.38
C LEU A 597 -8.95 -7.22 -15.81
N ASN A 598 -8.40 -6.13 -15.28
CA ASN A 598 -7.12 -6.14 -14.55
C ASN A 598 -7.38 -6.18 -13.03
N SER A 599 -6.63 -7.02 -12.31
CA SER A 599 -6.72 -7.11 -10.85
C SER A 599 -5.62 -6.31 -10.14
N MET A 600 -5.87 -5.97 -8.88
CA MET A 600 -4.80 -5.64 -7.93
C MET A 600 -3.87 -6.83 -7.67
N GLY A 601 -2.67 -6.56 -7.15
CA GLY A 601 -1.68 -7.58 -6.80
C GLY A 601 -1.84 -8.24 -5.43
N TRP A 602 -2.90 -7.93 -4.66
CA TRP A 602 -3.14 -8.51 -3.35
C TRP A 602 -4.02 -9.77 -3.47
N ILE A 603 -3.40 -10.94 -3.35
CA ILE A 603 -4.01 -12.23 -3.69
C ILE A 603 -4.20 -13.18 -2.49
N VAL A 604 -4.01 -12.68 -1.26
CA VAL A 604 -4.08 -13.48 -0.03
C VAL A 604 -5.17 -12.93 0.90
N GLU A 605 -5.75 -13.80 1.73
CA GLU A 605 -6.75 -13.45 2.75
C GLU A 605 -7.90 -12.61 2.15
N LEU A 606 -8.13 -11.40 2.67
CA LEU A 606 -9.14 -10.48 2.17
C LEU A 606 -8.94 -10.14 0.69
N GLY A 607 -7.70 -10.05 0.20
CA GLY A 607 -7.42 -9.83 -1.22
C GLY A 607 -7.98 -10.96 -2.09
N TYR A 608 -7.84 -12.21 -1.64
CA TYR A 608 -8.43 -13.38 -2.31
C TYR A 608 -9.97 -13.33 -2.30
N GLU A 609 -10.58 -12.96 -1.17
CA GLU A 609 -12.04 -12.79 -1.07
C GLU A 609 -12.55 -11.70 -2.03
N LEU A 610 -11.83 -10.58 -2.13
CA LEU A 610 -12.19 -9.49 -3.05
C LEU A 610 -12.04 -9.91 -4.52
N LEU A 611 -11.05 -10.75 -4.86
CA LEU A 611 -10.94 -11.33 -6.20
C LEU A 611 -12.13 -12.22 -6.52
N LYS A 612 -12.54 -13.11 -5.59
CA LYS A 612 -13.74 -13.95 -5.76
C LYS A 612 -15.00 -13.11 -5.95
N HIS A 613 -15.21 -12.14 -5.06
CA HIS A 613 -16.33 -11.20 -5.16
C HIS A 613 -16.37 -10.54 -6.54
N THR A 614 -15.21 -10.12 -7.05
CA THR A 614 -15.08 -9.51 -8.39
C THR A 614 -15.43 -10.51 -9.50
N ILE A 615 -14.94 -11.75 -9.43
CA ILE A 615 -15.25 -12.83 -10.40
C ILE A 615 -16.76 -13.06 -10.48
N GLU A 616 -17.41 -13.20 -9.33
CA GLU A 616 -18.85 -13.46 -9.24
C GLU A 616 -19.66 -12.25 -9.70
N THR A 617 -19.36 -11.06 -9.18
CA THR A 617 -20.11 -9.82 -9.43
C THR A 617 -20.03 -9.38 -10.89
N LEU A 618 -18.85 -9.49 -11.52
CA LEU A 618 -18.64 -9.14 -12.92
C LEU A 618 -18.93 -10.31 -13.88
N LYS A 619 -19.36 -11.47 -13.37
CA LYS A 619 -19.73 -12.67 -14.13
C LYS A 619 -18.59 -13.17 -15.03
N CYS A 620 -17.37 -13.20 -14.49
CA CYS A 620 -16.19 -13.64 -15.23
C CYS A 620 -16.28 -15.13 -15.59
N ASP A 621 -16.01 -15.47 -16.86
CA ASP A 621 -16.07 -16.84 -17.39
C ASP A 621 -14.69 -17.38 -17.80
N VAL A 622 -13.67 -16.51 -17.82
CA VAL A 622 -12.26 -16.85 -18.01
C VAL A 622 -11.44 -16.15 -16.93
N VAL A 623 -10.58 -16.89 -16.22
CA VAL A 623 -9.65 -16.37 -15.23
C VAL A 623 -8.23 -16.75 -15.63
N LEU A 624 -7.40 -15.74 -15.91
CA LEU A 624 -6.00 -15.91 -16.30
C LEU A 624 -5.10 -15.65 -15.08
N VAL A 625 -4.53 -16.72 -14.51
CA VAL A 625 -3.65 -16.64 -13.35
C VAL A 625 -2.20 -16.52 -13.81
N VAL A 626 -1.58 -15.37 -13.57
CA VAL A 626 -0.23 -15.05 -14.04
C VAL A 626 0.79 -15.19 -12.93
N GLY A 627 1.79 -16.06 -13.13
CA GLY A 627 3.00 -16.11 -12.31
C GLY A 627 2.83 -16.65 -10.89
N ASP A 628 1.70 -17.30 -10.56
CA ASP A 628 1.45 -17.85 -9.21
C ASP A 628 0.71 -19.19 -9.25
N GLU A 629 1.42 -20.26 -8.87
CA GLU A 629 0.87 -21.62 -8.91
C GLU A 629 -0.10 -21.91 -7.76
N ARG A 630 0.11 -21.27 -6.61
CA ARG A 630 -0.74 -21.47 -5.42
C ARG A 630 -2.12 -20.89 -5.67
N LEU A 631 -2.18 -19.66 -6.16
CA LEU A 631 -3.42 -18.97 -6.54
C LEU A 631 -4.15 -19.76 -7.63
N TYR A 632 -3.42 -20.28 -8.62
CA TYR A 632 -4.01 -21.13 -9.66
C TYR A 632 -4.64 -22.39 -9.06
N SER A 633 -3.93 -23.09 -8.19
CA SER A 633 -4.45 -24.30 -7.53
C SER A 633 -5.69 -23.99 -6.68
N GLN A 634 -5.66 -22.90 -5.92
CA GLN A 634 -6.77 -22.45 -5.09
C GLN A 634 -8.01 -22.10 -5.93
N LEU A 635 -7.88 -21.19 -6.89
CA LEU A 635 -8.99 -20.78 -7.76
C LEU A 635 -9.49 -21.94 -8.61
N SER A 636 -8.60 -22.76 -9.19
CA SER A 636 -9.02 -23.92 -9.96
C SER A 636 -9.75 -24.95 -9.10
N GLY A 637 -9.31 -25.20 -7.87
CA GLY A 637 -9.94 -26.20 -6.99
C GLY A 637 -11.30 -25.74 -6.47
N GLU A 638 -11.45 -24.45 -6.20
CA GLU A 638 -12.68 -23.85 -5.69
C GLU A 638 -13.70 -23.61 -6.80
N LEU A 639 -13.32 -22.91 -7.88
CA LEU A 639 -14.22 -22.58 -8.98
C LEU A 639 -14.67 -23.82 -9.76
N LYS A 640 -13.87 -24.89 -9.85
CA LYS A 640 -14.36 -26.17 -10.41
C LYS A 640 -15.52 -26.77 -9.61
N ARG A 641 -15.61 -26.51 -8.31
CA ARG A 641 -16.68 -27.00 -7.43
C ARG A 641 -17.89 -26.08 -7.46
N SER A 642 -17.68 -24.76 -7.35
CA SER A 642 -18.78 -23.79 -7.24
C SER A 642 -19.32 -23.29 -8.58
N ALA A 643 -18.47 -23.19 -9.61
CA ALA A 643 -18.81 -22.59 -10.90
C ALA A 643 -18.04 -23.28 -12.06
N PRO A 644 -18.38 -24.54 -12.40
CA PRO A 644 -17.60 -25.37 -13.32
C PRO A 644 -17.52 -24.83 -14.76
N SER A 645 -18.36 -23.85 -15.12
CA SER A 645 -18.31 -23.16 -16.40
C SER A 645 -17.15 -22.16 -16.52
N ILE A 646 -16.56 -21.73 -15.40
CA ILE A 646 -15.45 -20.77 -15.40
C ILE A 646 -14.15 -21.47 -15.78
N GLN A 647 -13.49 -20.99 -16.83
CA GLN A 647 -12.21 -21.53 -17.27
C GLN A 647 -11.05 -20.82 -16.55
N VAL A 648 -10.31 -21.56 -15.71
CA VAL A 648 -9.11 -21.05 -15.04
C VAL A 648 -7.87 -21.52 -15.80
N LEU A 649 -7.04 -20.58 -16.28
CA LEU A 649 -5.83 -20.84 -17.06
C LEU A 649 -4.60 -20.29 -16.34
N LYS A 650 -3.48 -21.02 -16.39
CA LYS A 650 -2.20 -20.59 -15.83
C LYS A 650 -1.31 -20.02 -16.92
N LEU A 651 -0.72 -18.86 -16.66
CA LEU A 651 0.27 -18.22 -17.52
C LEU A 651 1.57 -17.96 -16.73
N PRO A 652 2.75 -18.10 -17.36
CA PRO A 652 4.01 -17.74 -16.75
C PRO A 652 4.12 -16.21 -16.62
N ARG A 653 4.94 -15.77 -15.67
CA ARG A 653 5.38 -14.38 -15.60
C ARG A 653 6.30 -14.08 -16.78
N SER A 654 6.15 -12.91 -17.41
CA SER A 654 7.11 -12.44 -18.41
C SER A 654 8.46 -12.09 -17.74
N GLY A 655 9.56 -12.55 -18.33
CA GLY A 655 10.92 -12.26 -17.85
C GLY A 655 11.30 -10.78 -17.89
N GLY A 656 10.59 -9.97 -18.69
CA GLY A 656 10.80 -8.52 -18.77
C GLY A 656 10.15 -7.73 -17.63
N VAL A 657 9.40 -8.38 -16.75
CA VAL A 657 8.70 -7.68 -15.67
C VAL A 657 9.64 -7.39 -14.51
N VAL A 658 9.80 -6.12 -14.19
CA VAL A 658 10.64 -5.66 -13.09
C VAL A 658 9.84 -5.52 -11.79
N VAL A 659 10.44 -6.01 -10.70
CA VAL A 659 9.89 -5.86 -9.34
C VAL A 659 10.01 -4.39 -8.92
N ARG A 660 8.90 -3.79 -8.48
CA ARG A 660 8.84 -2.40 -8.07
C ARG A 660 8.92 -2.31 -6.55
N SER A 661 9.69 -1.36 -6.02
CA SER A 661 9.66 -1.05 -4.60
C SER A 661 8.36 -0.31 -4.22
N ARG A 662 8.13 -0.12 -2.92
CA ARG A 662 6.94 0.61 -2.45
C ARG A 662 7.04 2.10 -2.79
N GLU A 663 8.25 2.63 -2.84
CA GLU A 663 8.63 4.01 -3.15
C GLU A 663 8.35 4.29 -4.63
N LEU A 664 8.78 3.39 -5.53
CA LEU A 664 8.47 3.49 -6.95
C LEU A 664 6.97 3.48 -7.23
N ARG A 665 6.18 2.69 -6.49
CA ARG A 665 4.71 2.72 -6.60
C ARG A 665 4.10 4.03 -6.08
N GLN A 666 4.69 4.62 -5.03
CA GLN A 666 4.26 5.94 -4.53
C GLN A 666 4.58 7.05 -5.53
N ALA A 667 5.77 7.04 -6.11
CA ALA A 667 6.17 7.97 -7.16
C ALA A 667 5.26 7.83 -8.38
N ALA A 668 5.03 6.61 -8.86
CA ALA A 668 4.12 6.36 -9.98
C ALA A 668 2.69 6.88 -9.73
N ARG A 669 2.19 6.79 -8.47
CA ARG A 669 0.90 7.41 -8.13
C ARG A 669 0.92 8.93 -8.24
N LYS A 670 1.99 9.58 -7.76
CA LYS A 670 2.14 11.04 -7.89
C LYS A 670 2.13 11.42 -9.36
N VAL A 671 2.94 10.74 -10.18
CA VAL A 671 3.01 11.02 -11.61
C VAL A 671 1.66 10.81 -12.29
N ARG A 672 0.91 9.77 -11.92
CA ARG A 672 -0.43 9.55 -12.50
C ARG A 672 -1.41 10.68 -12.18
N VAL A 673 -1.26 11.34 -11.02
CA VAL A 673 -2.03 12.55 -10.70
C VAL A 673 -1.57 13.73 -11.55
N GLU A 674 -0.26 13.89 -11.76
CA GLU A 674 0.28 14.94 -12.64
C GLU A 674 -0.19 14.76 -14.09
N GLU A 675 -0.09 13.56 -14.64
CA GLU A 675 -0.58 13.21 -15.99
C GLU A 675 -2.06 13.54 -16.17
N TYR A 676 -2.88 13.35 -15.13
CA TYR A 676 -4.30 13.67 -15.19
C TYR A 676 -4.57 15.18 -15.39
N PHE A 677 -3.77 16.05 -14.79
CA PHE A 677 -3.96 17.51 -14.90
C PHE A 677 -3.17 18.12 -16.05
N TYR A 678 -1.95 17.66 -16.29
CA TYR A 678 -1.01 18.26 -17.23
C TYR A 678 -0.87 17.46 -18.52
N GLY A 679 -1.37 16.23 -18.61
CA GLY A 679 -1.12 15.34 -19.74
C GLY A 679 0.26 14.70 -19.66
N ASN A 680 0.51 13.70 -20.49
CA ASN A 680 1.75 12.91 -20.41
C ASN A 680 2.98 13.71 -20.86
N ARG A 681 2.78 14.70 -21.74
CA ARG A 681 3.81 15.59 -22.29
C ARG A 681 3.66 17.03 -21.78
N LYS A 682 2.87 17.24 -20.72
CA LYS A 682 2.53 18.58 -20.20
C LYS A 682 1.80 19.45 -21.22
N GLU A 683 1.02 18.83 -22.09
CA GLU A 683 0.23 19.44 -23.16
C GLU A 683 -1.10 20.02 -22.67
N LEU A 684 -1.63 19.53 -21.54
CA LEU A 684 -2.84 20.06 -20.92
C LEU A 684 -2.51 21.27 -20.05
N SER A 685 -3.43 22.23 -20.04
CA SER A 685 -3.31 23.49 -19.28
C SER A 685 -4.38 23.56 -18.20
N PRO A 686 -4.16 22.95 -17.02
CA PRO A 686 -5.12 22.98 -15.94
C PRO A 686 -5.24 24.40 -15.36
N ALA A 687 -6.38 24.70 -14.76
CA ALA A 687 -6.69 26.02 -14.24
C ALA A 687 -6.75 26.02 -12.70
N SER A 688 -5.99 26.91 -12.08
CA SER A 688 -6.14 27.20 -10.65
C SER A 688 -7.32 28.16 -10.43
N GLN A 689 -8.24 27.78 -9.55
CA GLN A 689 -9.47 28.51 -9.28
C GLN A 689 -9.71 28.59 -7.77
N THR A 690 -10.32 29.69 -7.32
CA THR A 690 -10.69 29.89 -5.92
C THR A 690 -12.21 29.92 -5.78
N ALA A 691 -12.75 29.15 -4.84
CA ALA A 691 -14.17 29.15 -4.49
C ALA A 691 -14.36 29.29 -2.98
N ARG A 692 -15.54 29.76 -2.56
CA ARG A 692 -15.92 29.72 -1.14
C ARG A 692 -16.19 28.27 -0.76
N PHE A 693 -15.68 27.85 0.40
CA PHE A 693 -15.87 26.48 0.87
C PHE A 693 -17.35 26.13 1.07
N GLU A 694 -18.16 27.10 1.48
CA GLU A 694 -19.61 26.92 1.70
C GLU A 694 -20.38 26.62 0.41
N ASP A 695 -19.87 27.04 -0.75
CA ASP A 695 -20.47 26.74 -2.06
C ASP A 695 -20.19 25.29 -2.50
N LEU A 696 -19.31 24.58 -1.77
CA LEU A 696 -18.90 23.21 -2.05
C LEU A 696 -19.41 22.26 -0.95
N GLN A 697 -19.97 21.14 -1.38
CA GLN A 697 -20.47 20.10 -0.50
C GLN A 697 -19.54 18.90 -0.57
N VAL A 698 -18.53 18.90 0.31
CA VAL A 698 -17.49 17.86 0.34
C VAL A 698 -17.85 16.79 1.37
N TYR A 699 -17.80 15.53 0.93
CA TYR A 699 -18.07 14.35 1.76
C TYR A 699 -16.87 13.42 1.80
N ARG A 700 -16.79 12.59 2.84
CA ARG A 700 -15.86 11.46 2.94
C ARG A 700 -16.65 10.19 3.22
N VAL A 701 -16.20 9.07 2.66
CA VAL A 701 -16.81 7.76 2.89
C VAL A 701 -16.20 7.12 4.13
N GLY A 702 -17.05 6.68 5.05
CA GLY A 702 -16.61 6.14 6.32
C GLY A 702 -16.14 7.24 7.29
N GLY A 703 -16.13 6.91 8.58
CA GLY A 703 -15.68 7.84 9.62
C GLY A 703 -16.80 8.59 10.32
N GLY A 704 -17.66 7.86 11.03
CA GLY A 704 -18.10 8.32 12.35
C GLY A 704 -17.08 7.90 13.42
N PRO A 705 -17.06 8.51 14.61
CA PRO A 705 -16.23 8.01 15.71
C PRO A 705 -16.60 6.55 16.00
N ARG A 706 -15.65 5.62 15.79
CA ARG A 706 -15.77 4.26 16.31
C ARG A 706 -15.59 4.35 17.82
N ALA A 707 -16.70 4.28 18.56
CA ALA A 707 -16.62 4.05 19.98
C ALA A 707 -15.92 2.68 20.18
N PRO A 708 -14.91 2.58 21.07
CA PRO A 708 -14.34 1.28 21.40
C PRO A 708 -15.46 0.37 21.91
N SER A 709 -15.35 -0.95 21.67
CA SER A 709 -16.37 -1.92 22.08
C SER A 709 -16.65 -1.90 23.59
N SER A 710 -15.73 -1.34 24.39
CA SER A 710 -15.88 -1.08 25.82
C SER A 710 -16.82 0.07 26.19
N ALA A 711 -17.18 0.94 25.23
CA ALA A 711 -18.13 2.04 25.40
C ALA A 711 -19.53 1.71 24.83
N LEU A 712 -19.73 0.47 24.38
CA LEU A 712 -21.00 -0.02 23.82
C LEU A 712 -21.74 -0.86 24.86
N PRO A 713 -23.08 -0.76 24.95
CA PRO A 713 -23.88 -1.69 25.74
C PRO A 713 -23.61 -3.14 25.34
N ILE A 714 -23.70 -4.06 26.31
CA ILE A 714 -23.54 -5.50 26.07
C ILE A 714 -24.51 -5.94 24.96
N GLY A 715 -23.95 -6.44 23.85
CA GLY A 715 -24.70 -6.88 22.67
C GLY A 715 -24.75 -5.89 21.50
N ALA A 716 -24.27 -4.65 21.65
CA ALA A 716 -24.24 -3.66 20.57
C ALA A 716 -22.88 -3.63 19.87
N THR A 717 -22.87 -3.77 18.53
CA THR A 717 -21.71 -3.53 17.68
C THR A 717 -21.71 -2.07 17.21
N SER A 718 -20.57 -1.36 17.34
CA SER A 718 -20.36 -0.05 16.72
C SER A 718 -20.11 -0.28 15.24
N VAL A 719 -21.16 -0.62 14.49
CA VAL A 719 -21.10 -0.56 13.04
C VAL A 719 -21.30 0.90 12.68
N ALA A 720 -20.22 1.68 12.75
CA ALA A 720 -20.18 2.86 11.91
C ALA A 720 -20.29 2.34 10.49
N ASP A 721 -21.46 2.53 9.88
CA ASP A 721 -21.76 2.08 8.53
C ASP A 721 -20.58 2.45 7.62
N PRO A 722 -19.88 1.46 7.03
CA PRO A 722 -18.67 1.70 6.26
C PRO A 722 -18.95 2.48 4.98
N LEU A 723 -20.20 2.54 4.52
CA LEU A 723 -20.64 3.31 3.36
C LEU A 723 -21.22 4.67 3.74
N LYS A 724 -21.27 5.00 5.04
CA LYS A 724 -21.81 6.27 5.51
C LYS A 724 -21.01 7.44 4.94
N LEU A 725 -21.73 8.38 4.35
CA LEU A 725 -21.18 9.65 3.90
C LEU A 725 -21.18 10.65 5.06
N THR A 726 -20.01 11.17 5.38
CA THR A 726 -19.83 12.21 6.39
C THR A 726 -19.40 13.51 5.71
N ARG A 727 -20.14 14.60 5.95
CA ARG A 727 -19.79 15.92 5.43
C ARG A 727 -18.51 16.42 6.09
N VAL A 728 -17.55 16.88 5.28
CA VAL A 728 -16.33 17.54 5.76
C VAL A 728 -16.69 18.97 6.14
N THR A 729 -16.39 19.36 7.37
CA THR A 729 -16.70 20.71 7.89
C THR A 729 -15.46 21.59 8.03
N ASN A 730 -14.26 20.99 8.13
CA ASN A 730 -13.00 21.70 8.26
C ASN A 730 -12.24 21.69 6.92
N PRO A 731 -12.19 22.80 6.17
CA PRO A 731 -11.53 22.83 4.87
C PRO A 731 -10.02 22.60 4.97
N GLN A 732 -9.39 22.87 6.12
CA GLN A 732 -7.94 22.61 6.31
C GLN A 732 -7.60 21.13 6.17
N GLU A 733 -8.55 20.23 6.43
CA GLU A 733 -8.36 18.79 6.20
C GLU A 733 -8.27 18.41 4.73
N LEU A 734 -8.61 19.32 3.81
CA LEU A 734 -8.63 19.07 2.36
C LEU A 734 -7.33 19.51 1.68
N LEU A 735 -6.46 20.27 2.34
CA LEU A 735 -5.21 20.76 1.76
C LEU A 735 -4.36 19.60 1.19
N TYR A 736 -4.00 19.65 -0.09
CA TYR A 736 -3.26 18.59 -0.81
C TYR A 736 -4.02 17.27 -1.01
N THR A 737 -5.35 17.30 -0.98
CA THR A 737 -6.23 16.16 -1.29
C THR A 737 -6.83 16.29 -2.69
N LEU A 738 -6.99 15.15 -3.36
CA LEU A 738 -7.86 15.03 -4.53
C LEU A 738 -9.32 14.91 -4.11
N LEU A 739 -10.17 15.72 -4.74
CA LEU A 739 -11.61 15.66 -4.58
C LEU A 739 -12.22 15.17 -5.91
N ALA A 740 -12.97 14.08 -5.85
CA ALA A 740 -13.78 13.62 -6.96
C ALA A 740 -15.01 14.51 -7.08
N VAL A 741 -15.22 15.12 -8.24
CA VAL A 741 -16.44 15.86 -8.56
C VAL A 741 -17.47 14.85 -9.06
N SER A 742 -18.60 14.70 -8.38
CA SER A 742 -19.59 13.67 -8.72
C SER A 742 -20.70 14.20 -9.62
N HIS A 743 -21.20 13.37 -10.53
CA HIS A 743 -22.45 13.65 -11.26
C HIS A 743 -23.72 13.38 -10.43
N ALA A 744 -23.59 12.96 -9.16
CA ALA A 744 -24.74 12.69 -8.31
C ALA A 744 -25.63 13.93 -8.17
N PRO A 745 -26.96 13.81 -8.31
CA PRO A 745 -27.87 14.93 -8.13
C PRO A 745 -28.08 15.26 -6.63
N GLN A 746 -27.81 14.30 -5.74
CA GLN A 746 -28.00 14.40 -4.30
C GLN A 746 -26.89 13.63 -3.56
N PRO A 747 -26.52 14.05 -2.33
CA PRO A 747 -25.41 13.44 -1.58
C PRO A 747 -25.52 11.92 -1.42
N GLU A 748 -26.72 11.38 -1.21
CA GLU A 748 -26.98 9.96 -0.94
C GLU A 748 -26.57 9.06 -2.11
N LEU A 749 -26.47 9.64 -3.31
CA LEU A 749 -26.11 8.93 -4.54
C LEU A 749 -24.61 9.05 -4.89
N LEU A 750 -23.80 9.72 -4.06
CA LEU A 750 -22.35 9.91 -4.30
C LEU A 750 -21.58 8.62 -4.54
N LEU A 751 -21.99 7.51 -3.91
CA LEU A 751 -21.36 6.20 -4.07
C LEU A 751 -21.91 5.39 -5.25
N SER A 752 -23.03 5.81 -5.82
CA SER A 752 -23.75 5.09 -6.87
C SER A 752 -23.55 5.67 -8.27
N VAL A 753 -23.02 6.89 -8.38
CA VAL A 753 -22.94 7.66 -9.62
C VAL A 753 -21.48 7.88 -10.04
N ASN A 754 -21.28 7.94 -11.36
CA ASN A 754 -19.99 8.21 -11.97
C ASN A 754 -19.36 9.52 -11.49
N VAL A 755 -18.04 9.53 -11.38
CA VAL A 755 -17.23 10.73 -11.15
C VAL A 755 -17.07 11.49 -12.47
N ALA A 756 -17.32 12.80 -12.44
CA ALA A 756 -17.14 13.71 -13.57
C ALA A 756 -15.66 14.01 -13.84
N GLY A 757 -14.86 14.04 -12.77
CA GLY A 757 -13.44 14.31 -12.80
C GLY A 757 -12.90 14.60 -11.41
N PHE A 758 -11.66 15.07 -11.34
CA PHE A 758 -10.98 15.37 -10.08
C PHE A 758 -10.48 16.79 -10.05
N ILE A 759 -10.51 17.39 -8.86
CA ILE A 759 -9.80 18.63 -8.55
C ILE A 759 -8.79 18.38 -7.44
N TYR A 760 -7.73 19.19 -7.41
CA TYR A 760 -6.67 19.09 -6.42
C TYR A 760 -6.62 20.35 -5.56
N VAL A 761 -6.79 20.23 -4.24
CA VAL A 761 -6.77 21.39 -3.34
C VAL A 761 -5.34 21.85 -3.10
N GLN A 762 -4.99 23.03 -3.60
CA GLN A 762 -3.65 23.62 -3.50
C GLN A 762 -3.48 24.44 -2.22
N ASP A 763 -4.51 25.20 -1.82
CA ASP A 763 -4.46 26.08 -0.68
C ASP A 763 -5.83 26.23 0.00
N VAL A 764 -5.81 26.58 1.29
CA VAL A 764 -7.00 26.81 2.11
C VAL A 764 -6.80 28.06 2.97
N ASP A 765 -7.55 29.11 2.65
CA ASP A 765 -7.58 30.36 3.42
C ASP A 765 -8.74 30.29 4.43
N ALA A 766 -8.42 29.89 5.66
CA ALA A 766 -9.42 29.80 6.73
C ALA A 766 -9.99 31.16 7.14
N ALA A 767 -9.26 32.25 6.96
CA ALA A 767 -9.73 33.59 7.32
C ALA A 767 -10.79 34.09 6.34
N LYS A 768 -10.64 33.76 5.04
CA LYS A 768 -11.61 34.10 3.99
C LYS A 768 -12.68 33.02 3.76
N GLY A 769 -12.51 31.82 4.34
CA GLY A 769 -13.40 30.69 4.11
C GLY A 769 -13.34 30.18 2.67
N THR A 770 -12.19 30.31 2.00
CA THR A 770 -12.01 29.96 0.59
C THR A 770 -11.03 28.81 0.42
N ILE A 771 -11.25 28.00 -0.61
CA ILE A 771 -10.29 27.00 -1.06
C ILE A 771 -9.80 27.36 -2.47
N THR A 772 -8.51 27.14 -2.71
CA THR A 772 -7.91 27.25 -4.04
C THR A 772 -7.59 25.85 -4.53
N TYR A 773 -8.09 25.51 -5.71
CA TYR A 773 -7.94 24.18 -6.30
C TYR A 773 -7.50 24.25 -7.76
N LEU A 774 -6.75 23.24 -8.18
CA LEU A 774 -6.41 22.96 -9.56
C LEU A 774 -7.53 22.11 -10.18
N ALA A 775 -8.06 22.54 -11.31
CA ALA A 775 -9.05 21.81 -12.10
C ALA A 775 -8.50 21.50 -13.50
N PRO A 776 -8.94 20.42 -14.17
CA PRO A 776 -8.46 20.06 -15.51
C PRO A 776 -8.79 21.12 -16.57
N CYS A 777 -9.85 21.90 -16.36
CA CYS A 777 -10.27 22.99 -17.23
C CYS A 777 -10.73 24.20 -16.42
N ALA A 778 -10.68 25.38 -17.04
CA ALA A 778 -11.21 26.61 -16.47
C ALA A 778 -12.74 26.63 -16.53
N GLY A 779 -13.37 27.28 -15.55
CA GLY A 779 -14.82 27.44 -15.49
C GLY A 779 -15.46 26.72 -14.29
N PRO A 780 -16.81 26.82 -14.18
CA PRO A 780 -17.53 26.24 -13.06
C PRO A 780 -17.40 24.71 -13.05
N LEU A 781 -17.37 24.14 -11.84
CA LEU A 781 -17.39 22.69 -11.68
C LEU A 781 -18.71 22.11 -12.22
N PRO A 782 -18.68 20.92 -12.83
CA PRO A 782 -19.90 20.21 -13.25
C PRO A 782 -20.91 19.96 -12.12
N SER A 783 -20.43 19.93 -10.87
CA SER A 783 -21.24 19.73 -9.67
C SER A 783 -20.54 20.32 -8.45
N SER A 784 -21.32 20.77 -7.46
CA SER A 784 -20.83 21.18 -6.15
C SER A 784 -20.72 20.02 -5.16
N LEU A 785 -21.10 18.80 -5.53
CA LEU A 785 -21.01 17.60 -4.69
C LEU A 785 -19.68 16.90 -4.95
N LEU A 786 -18.85 16.81 -3.90
CA LEU A 786 -17.50 16.25 -4.01
C LEU A 786 -17.24 15.15 -2.99
N LEU A 787 -16.42 14.19 -3.38
CA LEU A 787 -15.94 13.12 -2.52
C LEU A 787 -14.43 13.25 -2.28
N ALA A 788 -14.04 13.38 -1.02
CA ALA A 788 -12.65 13.54 -0.60
C ALA A 788 -11.96 12.20 -0.37
N GLY A 789 -10.78 12.04 -0.95
CA GLY A 789 -9.89 10.93 -0.65
C GLY A 789 -9.18 11.05 0.71
N ALA A 790 -8.58 9.95 1.14
CA ALA A 790 -7.75 9.87 2.34
C ALA A 790 -6.27 10.15 2.06
N PHE A 791 -5.80 9.93 0.82
CA PHE A 791 -4.39 10.14 0.49
C PHE A 791 -4.09 11.60 0.13
N LYS A 792 -2.94 12.07 0.61
CA LYS A 792 -2.37 13.39 0.30
C LYS A 792 -1.29 13.23 -0.75
N THR A 793 -1.27 14.11 -1.74
CA THR A 793 -0.21 14.14 -2.76
C THR A 793 0.27 15.59 -2.92
N TYR A 794 1.56 15.78 -3.15
CA TYR A 794 2.14 17.11 -3.41
C TYR A 794 2.44 17.19 -4.89
N LEU A 795 1.74 18.09 -5.59
CA LEU A 795 2.04 18.46 -6.97
C LEU A 795 2.96 19.68 -6.91
N ASP A 796 4.09 19.61 -7.61
CA ASP A 796 5.09 20.68 -7.64
C ASP A 796 4.72 21.77 -8.66
#